data_AF-A0A1J1H684-F1
#
_entry.id   AF-A0A1J1H684-F1
#
_cell.length_a   1.000
_cell.length_b   1.000
_cell.length_c   1.000
_cell.angle_alpha   90.00
_cell.angle_beta   90.00
_cell.angle_gamma   90.00
#
_symmetry.space_group_name_H-M   'P 1'
#
loop_
_entity.id
_entity.type
_entity.pdbx_description
1 polymer ?
#
loop_
_entity_poly.entity_id
_entity_poly.type
_entity_poly.pdbx_seq_one_letter_code
_entity_poly.pdbx_strand_id
1 'polypeptide(L)'
;MKIIKNGSICNNAFYITLKLRKYFNSIPKNNEKQEKFLKYNKKDAYERKVINNHVNNGIINFKKTGVNKLLKYLLHNLKDEKIKEKKENKKIEEIIEHFFNNNVIISNLNFIQFNMLLTIINKSEIKLSNKILNDIVLLLYKKIDIFKGDINNTISSWINVINIISNISKNNKFIINLIHKKIDDVENIEIKNNGLSFVDKFIYRITNKEYDYSIREISLLLYSCHKLNIKSKDLFNFIFEKIDKNNYIFNCLDINIFVYSIHKLKLHNYSIFLDKIKKEILKNLLYFSNAHLINILLAYKYFSYKKKIYSKEDELFINKLFNRCIDILNSFPNREFCNFLNFIIQNDIYMNEKQRNGIFAAISNLLNDNSNILKINLMIDIDIFTIVNFIYKYKNDSMKYINDSTFNNLDKYIINLVKKKKMNHNLLIYILHFYKCRVNISNKILLFFLENIHINKLEFKMKVILLTSLERYLDVIQNKYKEKILINKYYYDLINCIYEDLCNIINKIENLVIEENQNETKEINIYEKKEKEILSQIDIKEILKLLKKRSYEISHHYNTLNNDLEYKIKNVEKMLYNILGNYVIKNKILELFYFILMNKNVHKIFLDKSESIINSCFSILNNYILELKKSNRNESKIQYNFLHFLNLCNECNLIKRGNVNNFLNNKNIILKYIDILNLQQEKLNYFNLYVHMLLFDLNSNLLFFINYLFKLIFQCLRNREFNFEDKLSNIVDIYSSVIKVNSNYYNLYINSIYKITFCKVFHYYKKLNFKYISLLFYSNLIHLFLHIYSKNNYIRHVILSFRLLLRQFFYFLNSLDENIYNLLLINFEEITKYYKRNNNMHLSSLISLNELIYIYRVLTIFHFVNLYKYMNNYELECFYIFYKILKFYIFKVNNFSVNDFTQTHKNISNIHSSVLNCLNGIFKNNKRINILSEKILFPLFIIDILIYNN
;
A
#
# COMPACT_ATOMS: atom_id res chain seq x y z
N MET A 1 60.59 -46.41 -53.11
CA MET A 1 59.73 -45.20 -52.98
C MET A 1 59.38 -45.00 -51.51
N LYS A 2 60.04 -44.05 -50.83
CA LYS A 2 59.85 -43.73 -49.41
C LYS A 2 59.52 -42.23 -49.24
N ILE A 3 58.50 -41.98 -48.43
CA ILE A 3 58.29 -40.90 -47.43
C ILE A 3 58.46 -39.43 -47.84
N ILE A 4 57.35 -38.67 -47.78
CA ILE A 4 57.17 -37.28 -47.25
C ILE A 4 55.69 -37.22 -46.77
N LYS A 5 55.24 -37.01 -45.52
CA LYS A 5 55.35 -35.98 -44.45
C LYS A 5 54.62 -34.63 -44.70
N ASN A 6 53.73 -34.29 -43.76
CA ASN A 6 53.11 -32.97 -43.45
C ASN A 6 52.00 -32.49 -44.43
N GLY A 7 50.92 -31.83 -44.04
CA GLY A 7 50.52 -31.18 -42.77
C GLY A 7 49.58 -30.00 -43.11
N SER A 8 48.59 -29.76 -42.24
CA SER A 8 47.75 -28.54 -42.12
C SER A 8 46.96 -28.03 -43.35
N ILE A 9 45.63 -28.15 -43.32
CA ILE A 9 44.67 -27.06 -43.66
C ILE A 9 43.50 -27.15 -42.67
N CYS A 10 43.16 -26.01 -42.09
CA CYS A 10 42.55 -25.84 -40.77
C CYS A 10 41.03 -26.09 -40.66
N ASN A 11 40.66 -26.68 -39.52
CA ASN A 11 39.35 -26.60 -38.87
C ASN A 11 39.05 -25.15 -38.45
N ASN A 12 38.41 -24.37 -39.31
CA ASN A 12 37.99 -23.01 -38.96
C ASN A 12 36.46 -22.91 -38.98
N ALA A 13 35.84 -22.73 -37.81
CA ALA A 13 34.39 -22.56 -37.65
C ALA A 13 33.84 -21.44 -38.56
N PHE A 14 34.67 -20.41 -38.80
CA PHE A 14 34.40 -19.30 -39.71
C PHE A 14 34.06 -19.73 -41.15
N TYR A 15 34.69 -20.80 -41.67
CA TYR A 15 34.46 -21.30 -43.04
C TYR A 15 33.14 -22.07 -43.17
N ILE A 16 32.71 -22.75 -42.09
CA ILE A 16 31.43 -23.46 -42.01
C ILE A 16 30.29 -22.43 -41.86
N THR A 17 30.50 -21.37 -41.06
CA THR A 17 29.54 -20.26 -40.95
C THR A 17 29.46 -19.42 -42.24
N LEU A 18 30.57 -19.23 -42.97
CA LEU A 18 30.58 -18.58 -44.30
C LEU A 18 29.87 -19.43 -45.36
N LYS A 19 30.02 -20.77 -45.33
CA LYS A 19 29.26 -21.67 -46.20
C LYS A 19 27.76 -21.63 -45.89
N LEU A 20 27.37 -21.64 -44.61
CA LEU A 20 25.95 -21.52 -44.21
C LEU A 20 25.38 -20.13 -44.52
N ARG A 21 26.14 -19.04 -44.32
CA ARG A 21 25.71 -17.68 -44.71
C ARG A 21 25.59 -17.49 -46.21
N LYS A 22 26.52 -18.03 -47.02
CA LYS A 22 26.35 -18.04 -48.49
C LYS A 22 25.14 -18.87 -48.91
N TYR A 23 24.87 -19.99 -48.23
CA TYR A 23 23.73 -20.88 -48.49
C TYR A 23 22.37 -20.24 -48.13
N PHE A 24 22.30 -19.42 -47.07
CA PHE A 24 21.08 -18.70 -46.69
C PHE A 24 20.90 -17.35 -47.41
N ASN A 25 21.98 -16.75 -47.94
CA ASN A 25 21.91 -15.48 -48.68
C ASN A 25 21.75 -15.64 -50.20
N SER A 26 21.84 -16.86 -50.76
CA SER A 26 21.68 -17.11 -52.20
C SER A 26 20.31 -17.71 -52.59
N ILE A 27 19.23 -17.30 -51.92
CA ILE A 27 17.88 -17.49 -52.44
C ILE A 27 17.49 -16.19 -53.14
N PRO A 28 17.67 -16.06 -54.47
CA PRO A 28 16.92 -15.07 -55.21
C PRO A 28 15.45 -15.50 -55.17
N LYS A 29 14.58 -14.54 -54.89
CA LYS A 29 13.17 -14.60 -55.24
C LYS A 29 13.10 -14.89 -56.74
N ASN A 30 12.80 -16.12 -57.13
CA ASN A 30 12.00 -16.44 -58.31
C ASN A 30 11.75 -17.95 -58.38
N ASN A 31 10.47 -18.27 -58.61
CA ASN A 31 9.98 -19.60 -58.93
C ASN A 31 10.57 -20.02 -60.28
N GLU A 32 11.52 -20.94 -60.30
CA GLU A 32 11.71 -21.95 -61.35
C GLU A 32 13.00 -22.76 -61.11
N LYS A 33 12.94 -24.06 -61.43
CA LYS A 33 13.98 -25.11 -61.28
C LYS A 33 13.95 -25.90 -59.96
N GLN A 34 12.81 -26.53 -59.70
CA GLN A 34 12.65 -27.67 -58.78
C GLN A 34 13.18 -29.01 -59.32
N GLU A 35 13.61 -29.14 -60.58
CA GLU A 35 13.82 -30.48 -61.16
C GLU A 35 15.21 -31.11 -60.95
N LYS A 36 16.25 -30.35 -60.57
CA LYS A 36 17.59 -30.93 -60.33
C LYS A 36 17.88 -31.32 -58.87
N PHE A 37 16.96 -31.06 -57.94
CA PHE A 37 17.08 -31.40 -56.51
C PHE A 37 16.65 -32.84 -56.17
N LEU A 38 16.27 -33.67 -57.15
CA LEU A 38 15.73 -35.01 -56.94
C LEU A 38 16.75 -36.16 -56.89
N LYS A 39 18.06 -35.92 -57.10
CA LYS A 39 19.04 -37.02 -57.15
C LYS A 39 19.78 -37.34 -55.84
N TYR A 40 19.69 -36.51 -54.79
CA TYR A 40 20.31 -36.81 -53.49
C TYR A 40 19.34 -37.32 -52.40
N ASN A 41 18.05 -37.52 -52.72
CA ASN A 41 17.02 -38.05 -51.81
C ASN A 41 16.93 -39.58 -51.73
N LYS A 42 17.85 -40.34 -52.35
CA LYS A 42 17.75 -41.81 -52.38
C LYS A 42 18.04 -42.48 -51.02
N LYS A 43 18.77 -41.85 -50.09
CA LYS A 43 18.96 -42.37 -48.73
C LYS A 43 17.75 -42.11 -47.81
N ASP A 44 17.16 -40.91 -47.89
CA ASP A 44 15.96 -40.55 -47.11
C ASP A 44 14.69 -41.28 -47.60
N ALA A 45 14.60 -41.59 -48.89
CA ALA A 45 13.47 -42.36 -49.45
C ALA A 45 13.50 -43.85 -49.02
N TYR A 46 14.69 -44.42 -48.79
CA TYR A 46 14.83 -45.80 -48.32
C TYR A 46 14.46 -45.91 -46.81
N GLU A 47 14.84 -44.91 -46.01
CA GLU A 47 14.43 -44.85 -44.59
C GLU A 47 12.92 -44.58 -44.43
N ARG A 48 12.30 -43.77 -45.31
CA ARG A 48 10.83 -43.61 -45.35
C ARG A 48 10.09 -44.90 -45.69
N LYS A 49 10.62 -45.74 -46.59
CA LYS A 49 10.02 -47.05 -46.92
C LYS A 49 10.10 -48.05 -45.75
N VAL A 50 11.19 -48.04 -44.98
CA VAL A 50 11.32 -48.89 -43.78
C VAL A 50 10.41 -48.43 -42.64
N ILE A 51 10.15 -47.12 -42.51
CA ILE A 51 9.20 -46.57 -41.53
C ILE A 51 7.74 -46.91 -41.92
N ASN A 52 7.41 -46.91 -43.22
CA ASN A 52 6.08 -47.27 -43.70
C ASN A 52 5.75 -48.77 -43.54
N ASN A 53 6.74 -49.67 -43.54
CA ASN A 53 6.51 -51.11 -43.32
C ASN A 53 6.12 -51.48 -41.87
N HIS A 54 6.14 -50.52 -40.93
CA HIS A 54 5.70 -50.72 -39.55
C HIS A 54 4.42 -49.96 -39.17
N VAL A 55 3.71 -49.41 -40.17
CA VAL A 55 2.42 -48.74 -40.01
C VAL A 55 1.31 -49.69 -40.49
N ASN A 56 0.75 -50.48 -39.58
CA ASN A 56 -0.58 -51.05 -39.81
C ASN A 56 -1.61 -50.11 -39.15
N ASN A 57 -2.56 -49.61 -39.95
CA ASN A 57 -3.69 -48.76 -39.54
C ASN A 57 -3.35 -47.45 -38.81
N GLY A 58 -2.30 -46.72 -39.23
CA GLY A 58 -2.03 -45.36 -38.73
C GLY A 58 -1.57 -45.27 -37.27
N ILE A 59 -1.23 -46.41 -36.65
CA ILE A 59 -0.74 -46.49 -35.27
C ILE A 59 0.65 -47.11 -35.29
N ILE A 60 1.68 -46.35 -34.91
CA ILE A 60 3.03 -46.90 -34.70
C ILE A 60 3.00 -47.81 -33.48
N ASN A 61 3.40 -49.06 -33.65
CA ASN A 61 3.63 -49.97 -32.54
C ASN A 61 4.98 -49.63 -31.87
N PHE A 62 4.95 -48.65 -30.96
CA PHE A 62 6.12 -48.09 -30.28
C PHE A 62 6.89 -49.11 -29.42
N LYS A 63 6.28 -50.27 -29.11
CA LYS A 63 6.92 -51.38 -28.39
C LYS A 63 7.93 -52.16 -29.25
N LYS A 64 7.89 -52.05 -30.58
CA LYS A 64 8.76 -52.80 -31.53
C LYS A 64 9.73 -51.92 -32.31
N THR A 65 9.65 -50.59 -32.20
CA THR A 65 10.52 -49.66 -32.94
C THR A 65 11.74 -49.25 -32.12
N GLY A 66 12.91 -49.18 -32.76
CA GLY A 66 14.14 -48.74 -32.09
C GLY A 66 14.06 -47.29 -31.58
N VAL A 67 14.55 -47.04 -30.36
CA VAL A 67 14.47 -45.76 -29.62
C VAL A 67 14.85 -44.54 -30.48
N ASN A 68 15.94 -44.62 -31.25
CA ASN A 68 16.38 -43.55 -32.14
C ASN A 68 15.36 -43.20 -33.23
N LYS A 69 14.73 -44.20 -33.85
CA LYS A 69 13.74 -44.00 -34.92
C LYS A 69 12.46 -43.40 -34.34
N LEU A 70 12.06 -43.85 -33.14
CA LEU A 70 10.88 -43.36 -32.44
C LEU A 70 11.03 -41.88 -32.00
N LEU A 71 12.17 -41.51 -31.42
CA LEU A 71 12.45 -40.12 -31.03
C LEU A 71 12.51 -39.17 -32.24
N LYS A 72 13.15 -39.59 -33.35
CA LYS A 72 13.18 -38.81 -34.59
C LYS A 72 11.79 -38.62 -35.19
N TYR A 73 10.96 -39.67 -35.19
CA TYR A 73 9.58 -39.60 -35.64
C TYR A 73 8.75 -38.59 -34.83
N LEU A 74 8.82 -38.66 -33.49
CA LEU A 74 8.11 -37.72 -32.62
C LEU A 74 8.56 -36.27 -32.82
N LEU A 75 9.87 -36.03 -32.97
CA LEU A 75 10.40 -34.70 -33.25
C LEU A 75 9.97 -34.14 -34.61
N HIS A 76 9.85 -34.99 -35.63
CA HIS A 76 9.38 -34.59 -36.95
C HIS A 76 7.92 -34.16 -36.89
N ASN A 77 7.05 -34.96 -36.26
CA ASN A 77 5.63 -34.63 -36.21
C ASN A 77 5.32 -33.41 -35.32
N LEU A 78 6.16 -33.12 -34.32
CA LEU A 78 6.06 -31.89 -33.52
C LEU A 78 6.49 -30.62 -34.28
N LYS A 79 7.17 -30.73 -35.43
CA LYS A 79 7.58 -29.57 -36.25
C LYS A 79 6.51 -29.12 -37.25
N ASP A 80 5.65 -30.04 -37.71
CA ASP A 80 4.65 -29.76 -38.76
C ASP A 80 3.31 -29.20 -38.23
N GLU A 81 3.26 -28.73 -36.97
CA GLU A 81 2.07 -28.23 -36.26
C GLU A 81 0.82 -29.14 -36.23
N LYS A 82 0.88 -30.36 -36.80
CA LYS A 82 -0.22 -31.32 -36.84
C LYS A 82 -0.65 -31.88 -35.47
N ILE A 83 0.20 -31.76 -34.45
CA ILE A 83 -0.01 -32.33 -33.11
C ILE A 83 -0.38 -31.26 -32.06
N LYS A 84 -1.50 -30.54 -32.25
CA LYS A 84 -2.12 -29.72 -31.18
C LYS A 84 -3.50 -30.26 -30.74
N GLU A 85 -3.88 -31.46 -31.18
CA GLU A 85 -5.13 -32.10 -30.78
C GLU A 85 -4.96 -32.98 -29.51
N LYS A 86 -5.91 -32.87 -28.56
CA LYS A 86 -5.89 -33.58 -27.26
C LYS A 86 -5.72 -35.11 -27.35
N LYS A 87 -6.05 -35.74 -28.47
CA LYS A 87 -5.93 -37.19 -28.67
C LYS A 87 -4.49 -37.66 -28.88
N GLU A 88 -3.59 -36.81 -29.38
CA GLU A 88 -2.21 -37.19 -29.67
C GLU A 88 -1.26 -36.95 -28.49
N ASN A 89 -1.54 -35.98 -27.62
CA ASN A 89 -0.80 -35.80 -26.36
C ASN A 89 -0.85 -37.04 -25.45
N LYS A 90 -1.99 -37.74 -25.39
CA LYS A 90 -2.12 -39.01 -24.66
C LYS A 90 -1.19 -40.10 -25.20
N LYS A 91 -1.02 -40.17 -26.51
CA LYS A 91 -0.08 -41.13 -27.13
C LYS A 91 1.38 -40.78 -26.82
N ILE A 92 1.72 -39.48 -26.82
CA ILE A 92 3.06 -39.03 -26.43
C ILE A 92 3.31 -39.32 -24.93
N GLU A 93 2.31 -39.12 -24.08
CA GLU A 93 2.33 -39.51 -22.66
C GLU A 93 2.61 -41.01 -22.49
N GLU A 94 1.85 -41.87 -23.16
CA GLU A 94 2.05 -43.33 -23.13
C GLU A 94 3.45 -43.76 -23.59
N ILE A 95 3.99 -43.11 -24.63
CA ILE A 95 5.35 -43.40 -25.13
C ILE A 95 6.41 -42.94 -24.12
N ILE A 96 6.24 -41.76 -23.50
CA ILE A 96 7.14 -41.27 -22.46
C ILE A 96 7.11 -42.21 -21.25
N GLU A 97 5.92 -42.63 -20.79
CA GLU A 97 5.79 -43.61 -19.71
C GLU A 97 6.44 -44.94 -20.07
N HIS A 98 6.31 -45.42 -21.31
CA HIS A 98 6.98 -46.63 -21.77
C HIS A 98 8.51 -46.49 -21.70
N PHE A 99 9.07 -45.35 -22.13
CA PHE A 99 10.50 -45.10 -22.00
C PHE A 99 10.95 -45.11 -20.54
N PHE A 100 10.24 -44.43 -19.64
CA PHE A 100 10.64 -44.31 -18.23
C PHE A 100 10.30 -45.53 -17.37
N ASN A 101 9.46 -46.45 -17.84
CA ASN A 101 9.21 -47.73 -17.17
C ASN A 101 10.16 -48.85 -17.62
N ASN A 102 11.00 -48.61 -18.64
CA ASN A 102 11.94 -49.61 -19.16
C ASN A 102 13.39 -49.24 -18.80
N ASN A 103 13.90 -49.84 -17.72
CA ASN A 103 15.25 -49.58 -17.19
C ASN A 103 16.36 -49.81 -18.22
N VAL A 104 16.19 -50.75 -19.17
CA VAL A 104 17.17 -51.03 -20.22
C VAL A 104 17.24 -49.89 -21.23
N ILE A 105 16.12 -49.25 -21.55
CA ILE A 105 16.11 -48.09 -22.45
C ILE A 105 16.78 -46.91 -21.75
N ILE A 106 16.36 -46.59 -20.52
CA ILE A 106 16.84 -45.44 -19.74
C ILE A 106 18.35 -45.49 -19.51
N SER A 107 18.86 -46.66 -19.08
CA SER A 107 20.29 -46.86 -18.79
C SER A 107 21.18 -46.69 -20.03
N ASN A 108 20.64 -46.99 -21.22
CA ASN A 108 21.38 -46.97 -22.49
C ASN A 108 21.13 -45.71 -23.36
N LEU A 109 20.35 -44.73 -22.90
CA LEU A 109 20.16 -43.48 -23.65
C LEU A 109 21.49 -42.74 -23.77
N ASN A 110 21.93 -42.47 -25.00
CA ASN A 110 23.07 -41.56 -25.23
C ASN A 110 22.65 -40.09 -25.03
N PHE A 111 23.63 -39.18 -24.99
CA PHE A 111 23.36 -37.77 -24.68
C PHE A 111 22.42 -37.09 -25.70
N ILE A 112 22.57 -37.41 -27.00
CA ILE A 112 21.69 -36.88 -28.06
C ILE A 112 20.25 -37.36 -27.84
N GLN A 113 20.06 -38.67 -27.63
CA GLN A 113 18.74 -39.26 -27.40
C GLN A 113 18.06 -38.67 -26.17
N PHE A 114 18.82 -38.47 -25.10
CA PHE A 114 18.33 -37.83 -23.89
C PHE A 114 17.88 -36.39 -24.15
N ASN A 115 18.68 -35.59 -24.87
CA ASN A 115 18.32 -34.21 -25.23
C ASN A 115 17.08 -34.16 -26.17
N MET A 116 16.97 -35.10 -27.11
CA MET A 116 15.79 -35.27 -27.96
C MET A 116 14.53 -35.57 -27.12
N LEU A 117 14.63 -36.49 -26.15
CA LEU A 117 13.54 -36.85 -25.24
C LEU A 117 13.09 -35.64 -24.41
N LEU A 118 14.03 -34.88 -23.82
CA LEU A 118 13.70 -33.64 -23.09
C LEU A 118 13.02 -32.60 -23.99
N THR A 119 13.47 -32.48 -25.24
CA THR A 119 12.86 -31.57 -26.22
C THR A 119 11.43 -31.96 -26.55
N ILE A 120 11.15 -33.26 -26.73
CA ILE A 120 9.79 -33.78 -26.97
C ILE A 120 8.91 -33.45 -25.78
N ILE A 121 9.34 -33.78 -24.55
CA ILE A 121 8.61 -33.49 -23.30
C ILE A 121 8.26 -32.00 -23.18
N ASN A 122 9.22 -31.13 -23.49
CA ASN A 122 9.01 -29.70 -23.40
C ASN A 122 8.02 -29.19 -24.47
N LYS A 123 8.16 -29.63 -25.72
CA LYS A 123 7.30 -29.17 -26.82
C LYS A 123 5.87 -29.72 -26.76
N SER A 124 5.66 -30.88 -26.15
CA SER A 124 4.34 -31.48 -25.97
C SER A 124 3.55 -30.89 -24.80
N GLU A 125 4.17 -30.05 -23.97
CA GLU A 125 3.57 -29.41 -22.78
C GLU A 125 2.91 -30.38 -21.78
N ILE A 126 3.37 -31.64 -21.76
CA ILE A 126 2.82 -32.72 -20.93
C ILE A 126 3.10 -32.52 -19.44
N LYS A 127 2.15 -32.90 -18.58
CA LYS A 127 2.35 -32.94 -17.13
C LYS A 127 2.88 -34.32 -16.70
N LEU A 128 4.17 -34.38 -16.39
CA LEU A 128 4.86 -35.60 -15.94
C LEU A 128 4.55 -35.98 -14.49
N SER A 129 4.62 -37.28 -14.20
CA SER A 129 4.55 -37.83 -12.83
C SER A 129 5.86 -37.55 -12.05
N ASN A 130 5.76 -37.52 -10.72
CA ASN A 130 6.94 -37.27 -9.86
C ASN A 130 8.04 -38.33 -10.03
N LYS A 131 7.68 -39.58 -10.35
CA LYS A 131 8.63 -40.67 -10.63
C LYS A 131 9.49 -40.35 -11.86
N ILE A 132 8.84 -40.00 -12.98
CA ILE A 132 9.53 -39.63 -14.23
C ILE A 132 10.42 -38.40 -14.03
N LEU A 133 9.96 -37.42 -13.25
CA LEU A 133 10.77 -36.25 -12.91
C LEU A 133 12.04 -36.61 -12.11
N ASN A 134 11.96 -37.57 -11.18
CA ASN A 134 13.13 -38.08 -10.48
C ASN A 134 14.09 -38.79 -11.44
N ASP A 135 13.58 -39.63 -12.34
CA ASP A 135 14.40 -40.36 -13.32
C ASP A 135 15.11 -39.40 -14.30
N ILE A 136 14.43 -38.34 -14.75
CA ILE A 136 15.04 -37.26 -15.54
C ILE A 136 16.21 -36.62 -14.79
N VAL A 137 16.04 -36.34 -13.49
CA VAL A 137 17.09 -35.72 -12.68
C VAL A 137 18.26 -36.68 -12.47
N LEU A 138 18.01 -37.96 -12.17
CA LEU A 138 19.07 -38.97 -12.08
C LEU A 138 19.87 -39.10 -13.39
N LEU A 139 19.20 -39.05 -14.55
CA LEU A 139 19.88 -39.02 -15.85
C LEU A 139 20.72 -37.76 -16.05
N LEU A 140 20.23 -36.60 -15.61
CA LEU A 140 21.00 -35.35 -15.65
C LEU A 140 22.30 -35.46 -14.84
N TYR A 141 22.23 -36.03 -13.64
CA TYR A 141 23.39 -36.33 -12.81
C TYR A 141 24.37 -37.28 -13.50
N LYS A 142 23.89 -38.41 -14.04
CA LYS A 142 24.77 -39.38 -14.73
C LYS A 142 25.46 -38.78 -15.96
N LYS A 143 24.76 -37.92 -16.71
CA LYS A 143 25.30 -37.38 -17.98
C LYS A 143 26.22 -36.18 -17.80
N ILE A 144 26.10 -35.42 -16.70
CA ILE A 144 26.92 -34.21 -16.49
C ILE A 144 28.39 -34.52 -16.15
N ASP A 145 28.66 -35.68 -15.56
CA ASP A 145 30.00 -36.12 -15.16
C ASP A 145 30.81 -36.80 -16.29
N ILE A 146 30.20 -37.04 -17.47
CA ILE A 146 30.91 -37.65 -18.61
C ILE A 146 31.82 -36.60 -19.26
N PHE A 147 33.10 -36.60 -18.89
CA PHE A 147 34.08 -35.58 -19.29
C PHE A 147 34.93 -35.92 -20.52
N LYS A 148 34.97 -37.17 -21.01
CA LYS A 148 35.87 -37.56 -22.11
C LYS A 148 35.15 -38.31 -23.23
N GLY A 149 35.19 -37.74 -24.44
CA GLY A 149 34.96 -38.46 -25.70
C GLY A 149 33.68 -38.18 -26.50
N ASP A 150 32.62 -37.59 -25.93
CA ASP A 150 31.39 -37.32 -26.69
C ASP A 150 31.40 -35.91 -27.30
N ILE A 151 31.57 -35.83 -28.63
CA ILE A 151 31.59 -34.60 -29.43
C ILE A 151 30.32 -33.76 -29.22
N ASN A 152 29.20 -34.39 -28.85
CA ASN A 152 27.91 -33.72 -28.70
C ASN A 152 27.66 -33.17 -27.28
N ASN A 153 28.51 -33.53 -26.30
CA ASN A 153 28.38 -33.13 -24.90
C ASN A 153 29.10 -31.80 -24.60
N THR A 154 28.78 -30.76 -25.38
CA THR A 154 29.43 -29.43 -25.34
C THR A 154 28.80 -28.48 -24.30
N ILE A 155 29.43 -27.35 -24.00
CA ILE A 155 28.84 -26.30 -23.14
C ILE A 155 27.51 -25.80 -23.72
N SER A 156 27.46 -25.51 -25.02
CA SER A 156 26.24 -25.07 -25.71
C SER A 156 25.09 -26.07 -25.52
N SER A 157 25.39 -27.37 -25.56
CA SER A 157 24.39 -28.42 -25.35
C SER A 157 23.82 -28.39 -23.93
N TRP A 158 24.62 -28.10 -22.90
CA TRP A 158 24.15 -27.97 -21.53
C TRP A 158 23.36 -26.69 -21.29
N ILE A 159 23.70 -25.59 -21.98
CA ILE A 159 22.87 -24.37 -21.97
C ILE A 159 21.49 -24.65 -22.57
N ASN A 160 21.42 -25.47 -23.63
CA ASN A 160 20.15 -25.91 -24.20
C ASN A 160 19.39 -26.83 -23.23
N VAL A 161 20.06 -27.80 -22.61
CA VAL A 161 19.45 -28.72 -21.63
C VAL A 161 18.87 -27.94 -20.45
N ILE A 162 19.63 -27.01 -19.84
CA ILE A 162 19.13 -26.23 -18.70
C ILE A 162 17.95 -25.33 -19.10
N ASN A 163 17.96 -24.79 -20.32
CA ASN A 163 16.84 -24.02 -20.86
C ASN A 163 15.59 -24.89 -21.07
N ILE A 164 15.74 -26.12 -21.56
CA ILE A 164 14.63 -27.08 -21.69
C ILE A 164 14.05 -27.43 -20.31
N ILE A 165 14.91 -27.75 -19.33
CA ILE A 165 14.49 -28.02 -17.94
C ILE A 165 13.75 -26.80 -17.36
N SER A 166 14.22 -25.60 -17.63
CA SER A 166 13.57 -24.35 -17.20
C SER A 166 12.14 -24.22 -17.75
N ASN A 167 11.88 -24.70 -18.98
CA ASN A 167 10.55 -24.68 -19.55
C ASN A 167 9.67 -25.81 -19.00
N ILE A 168 10.21 -27.01 -18.79
CA ILE A 168 9.51 -28.12 -18.12
C ILE A 168 9.06 -27.70 -16.70
N SER A 169 9.87 -26.91 -16.00
CA SER A 169 9.54 -26.41 -14.65
C SER A 169 8.31 -25.51 -14.59
N LYS A 170 7.88 -24.91 -15.72
CA LYS A 170 6.64 -24.13 -15.80
C LYS A 170 5.42 -25.01 -15.51
N ASN A 171 5.45 -26.26 -15.97
CA ASN A 171 4.35 -27.22 -15.83
C ASN A 171 4.47 -28.04 -14.53
N ASN A 172 5.69 -28.26 -14.03
CA ASN A 172 5.95 -29.02 -12.82
C ASN A 172 7.03 -28.38 -11.94
N LYS A 173 6.60 -27.61 -10.93
CA LYS A 173 7.53 -26.94 -9.98
C LYS A 173 8.38 -27.90 -9.15
N PHE A 174 7.97 -29.17 -9.02
CA PHE A 174 8.71 -30.18 -8.25
C PHE A 174 10.13 -30.40 -8.78
N ILE A 175 10.35 -30.29 -10.10
CA ILE A 175 11.69 -30.45 -10.71
C ILE A 175 12.70 -29.44 -10.16
N ILE A 176 12.26 -28.23 -9.78
CA ILE A 176 13.12 -27.21 -9.19
C ILE A 176 13.70 -27.75 -7.89
N ASN A 177 12.90 -28.36 -7.03
CA ASN A 177 13.41 -28.92 -5.78
C ASN A 177 14.39 -30.07 -6.02
N LEU A 178 14.13 -30.91 -7.04
CA LEU A 178 14.97 -32.07 -7.34
C LEU A 178 16.37 -31.71 -7.84
N ILE A 179 16.49 -30.74 -8.73
CA ILE A 179 17.81 -30.33 -9.27
C ILE A 179 18.73 -29.71 -8.20
N HIS A 180 18.15 -29.15 -7.14
CA HIS A 180 18.88 -28.56 -6.00
C HIS A 180 19.18 -29.58 -4.89
N LYS A 181 18.54 -30.75 -4.89
CA LYS A 181 18.84 -31.82 -3.93
C LYS A 181 20.17 -32.46 -4.27
N LYS A 182 21.08 -32.59 -3.31
CA LYS A 182 22.28 -33.43 -3.42
C LYS A 182 21.86 -34.90 -3.62
N ILE A 183 22.55 -35.60 -4.51
CA ILE A 183 22.37 -37.03 -4.73
C ILE A 183 23.71 -37.70 -4.47
N ASP A 184 23.74 -38.58 -3.47
CA ASP A 184 24.84 -39.53 -3.26
C ASP A 184 24.54 -40.81 -4.06
N ASP A 185 25.59 -41.51 -4.49
CA ASP A 185 25.57 -42.47 -5.59
C ASP A 185 24.43 -43.50 -5.58
N VAL A 186 23.98 -43.78 -6.80
CA VAL A 186 23.02 -44.81 -7.17
C VAL A 186 23.64 -46.17 -6.82
N GLU A 187 23.40 -46.70 -5.61
CA GLU A 187 23.08 -48.13 -5.48
C GLU A 187 22.56 -48.63 -4.13
N ASN A 188 22.72 -47.96 -2.96
CA ASN A 188 22.07 -48.46 -1.73
C ASN A 188 21.72 -47.35 -0.71
N ILE A 189 20.56 -47.54 -0.09
CA ILE A 189 19.98 -46.72 0.97
C ILE A 189 20.84 -46.88 2.23
N GLU A 190 21.72 -45.91 2.53
CA GLU A 190 22.16 -45.53 3.89
C GLU A 190 22.99 -44.23 3.85
N ILE A 191 22.58 -43.25 4.67
CA ILE A 191 22.92 -41.83 4.54
C ILE A 191 24.25 -41.50 5.25
N LYS A 192 25.27 -41.06 4.50
CA LYS A 192 26.38 -40.24 5.04
C LYS A 192 26.71 -39.08 4.08
N ASN A 193 26.65 -37.86 4.61
CA ASN A 193 26.85 -36.59 3.93
C ASN A 193 28.19 -36.51 3.17
N ASN A 194 28.21 -36.38 1.83
CA ASN A 194 29.31 -35.69 1.08
C ASN A 194 29.10 -35.35 -0.43
N GLY A 195 27.91 -35.50 -1.05
CA GLY A 195 27.72 -35.19 -2.49
C GLY A 195 27.45 -33.72 -2.88
N LEU A 196 27.73 -33.39 -4.16
CA LEU A 196 27.36 -32.13 -4.83
C LEU A 196 26.01 -32.24 -5.55
N SER A 197 25.24 -31.15 -5.63
CA SER A 197 23.98 -31.13 -6.38
C SER A 197 24.23 -31.04 -7.90
N PHE A 198 23.19 -31.28 -8.72
CA PHE A 198 23.24 -31.14 -10.17
C PHE A 198 23.50 -29.69 -10.53
N VAL A 199 22.88 -28.76 -9.79
CA VAL A 199 23.13 -27.33 -9.94
C VAL A 199 24.61 -27.01 -9.69
N ASP A 200 25.23 -27.59 -8.66
CA ASP A 200 26.66 -27.38 -8.38
C ASP A 200 27.55 -27.95 -9.49
N LYS A 201 27.27 -29.19 -9.95
CA LYS A 201 27.97 -29.81 -11.08
C LYS A 201 27.81 -29.01 -12.38
N PHE A 202 26.63 -28.46 -12.61
CA PHE A 202 26.33 -27.58 -13.74
C PHE A 202 27.10 -26.27 -13.67
N ILE A 203 27.11 -25.60 -12.52
CA ILE A 203 27.88 -24.38 -12.29
C ILE A 203 29.36 -24.63 -12.58
N TYR A 204 29.94 -25.67 -11.96
CA TYR A 204 31.33 -26.06 -12.16
C TYR A 204 31.66 -26.27 -13.65
N ARG A 205 30.78 -26.97 -14.38
CA ARG A 205 30.96 -27.22 -15.82
C ARG A 205 30.94 -25.95 -16.67
N ILE A 206 30.13 -24.96 -16.28
CA ILE A 206 30.05 -23.66 -16.98
C ILE A 206 31.26 -22.78 -16.64
N THR A 207 31.72 -22.76 -15.38
CA THR A 207 32.79 -21.84 -14.97
C THR A 207 34.20 -22.34 -15.31
N ASN A 208 34.44 -23.66 -15.35
CA ASN A 208 35.80 -24.21 -15.37
C ASN A 208 36.36 -24.54 -16.77
N LYS A 209 35.66 -24.22 -17.85
CA LYS A 209 36.16 -24.41 -19.21
C LYS A 209 36.24 -23.08 -19.94
N GLU A 210 37.35 -22.84 -20.63
CA GLU A 210 37.45 -21.73 -21.57
C GLU A 210 36.50 -21.99 -22.74
N TYR A 211 35.39 -21.26 -22.75
CA TYR A 211 34.42 -21.24 -23.83
C TYR A 211 34.13 -19.80 -24.21
N ASP A 212 34.00 -19.57 -25.51
CA ASP A 212 33.59 -18.29 -26.06
C ASP A 212 32.06 -18.29 -26.21
N TYR A 213 31.38 -17.66 -25.25
CA TYR A 213 29.93 -17.63 -25.21
C TYR A 213 29.41 -16.61 -26.22
N SER A 214 28.40 -16.99 -27.00
CA SER A 214 27.61 -15.97 -27.70
C SER A 214 26.71 -15.23 -26.71
N ILE A 215 26.38 -13.96 -27.01
CA ILE A 215 25.46 -13.19 -26.14
C ILE A 215 24.12 -13.89 -25.93
N ARG A 216 23.63 -14.60 -26.96
CA ARG A 216 22.37 -15.36 -26.89
C ARG A 216 22.45 -16.52 -25.90
N GLU A 217 23.58 -17.23 -25.85
CA GLU A 217 23.84 -18.30 -24.89
C GLU A 217 23.88 -17.76 -23.47
N ILE A 218 24.51 -16.60 -23.25
CA ILE A 218 24.52 -15.93 -21.94
C ILE A 218 23.08 -15.55 -21.53
N SER A 219 22.30 -14.95 -22.44
CA SER A 219 20.90 -14.62 -22.17
C SER A 219 20.06 -15.86 -21.83
N LEU A 220 20.22 -16.97 -22.56
CA LEU A 220 19.53 -18.24 -22.27
C LEU A 220 19.92 -18.82 -20.91
N LEU A 221 21.21 -18.77 -20.59
CA LEU A 221 21.74 -19.21 -19.30
C LEU A 221 21.12 -18.42 -18.14
N LEU A 222 21.10 -17.09 -18.24
CA LEU A 222 20.52 -16.23 -17.19
C LEU A 222 19.01 -16.43 -17.05
N TYR A 223 18.29 -16.54 -18.18
CA TYR A 223 16.86 -16.85 -18.17
C TYR A 223 16.57 -18.17 -17.46
N SER A 224 17.39 -19.19 -17.72
CA SER A 224 17.29 -20.51 -17.10
C SER A 224 17.60 -20.45 -15.60
N CYS A 225 18.66 -19.74 -15.20
CA CYS A 225 19.00 -19.53 -13.79
C CYS A 225 17.86 -18.84 -13.03
N HIS A 226 17.26 -17.80 -13.62
CA HIS A 226 16.07 -17.14 -13.10
C HIS A 226 14.93 -18.14 -12.87
N LYS A 227 14.61 -18.96 -13.89
CA LYS A 227 13.46 -19.87 -13.85
C LYS A 227 13.65 -21.03 -12.88
N LEU A 228 14.89 -21.49 -12.74
CA LEU A 228 15.27 -22.60 -11.87
C LEU A 228 15.76 -22.15 -10.49
N ASN A 229 15.69 -20.85 -10.18
CA ASN A 229 16.12 -20.25 -8.92
C ASN A 229 17.58 -20.59 -8.56
N ILE A 230 18.47 -20.61 -9.56
CA ILE A 230 19.91 -20.83 -9.37
C ILE A 230 20.56 -19.50 -8.96
N LYS A 231 21.17 -19.48 -7.76
CA LYS A 231 21.78 -18.29 -7.15
C LYS A 231 23.24 -18.56 -6.78
N SER A 232 24.11 -18.72 -7.79
CA SER A 232 25.54 -18.92 -7.58
C SER A 232 26.33 -17.65 -7.86
N LYS A 233 27.03 -17.15 -6.84
CA LYS A 233 27.92 -15.98 -6.97
C LYS A 233 29.01 -16.22 -8.01
N ASP A 234 29.58 -17.42 -8.03
CA ASP A 234 30.66 -17.79 -8.94
C ASP A 234 30.20 -17.77 -10.40
N LEU A 235 29.02 -18.35 -10.67
CA LEU A 235 28.42 -18.34 -12.01
C LEU A 235 28.15 -16.92 -12.50
N PHE A 236 27.54 -16.06 -11.66
CA PHE A 236 27.23 -14.70 -12.06
C PHE A 236 28.50 -13.86 -12.23
N ASN A 237 29.48 -13.97 -11.33
CA ASN A 237 30.78 -13.31 -11.49
C ASN A 237 31.44 -13.70 -12.83
N PHE A 238 31.50 -15.00 -13.12
CA PHE A 238 32.01 -15.51 -14.40
C PHE A 238 31.27 -14.93 -15.61
N ILE A 239 29.93 -14.92 -15.57
CA ILE A 239 29.11 -14.36 -16.65
C ILE A 239 29.43 -12.87 -16.85
N PHE A 240 29.46 -12.07 -15.79
CA PHE A 240 29.69 -10.63 -15.90
C PHE A 240 31.14 -10.30 -16.30
N GLU A 241 32.13 -11.07 -15.86
CA GLU A 241 33.50 -10.95 -16.36
C GLU A 241 33.58 -11.24 -17.86
N LYS A 242 32.88 -12.26 -18.35
CA LYS A 242 32.81 -12.55 -19.80
C LYS A 242 32.14 -11.43 -20.57
N ILE A 243 31.07 -10.84 -20.02
CA ILE A 243 30.39 -9.69 -20.63
C ILE A 243 31.30 -8.44 -20.63
N ASP A 244 32.05 -8.17 -19.55
CA ASP A 244 32.91 -7.00 -19.47
C ASP A 244 34.17 -7.12 -20.35
N LYS A 245 34.71 -8.33 -20.56
CA LYS A 245 35.88 -8.59 -21.41
C LYS A 245 35.55 -8.55 -22.91
N ASN A 246 34.34 -8.96 -23.27
CA ASN A 246 33.92 -9.07 -24.66
C ASN A 246 32.97 -7.91 -24.99
N ASN A 247 33.33 -7.07 -25.96
CA ASN A 247 32.52 -5.92 -26.40
C ASN A 247 31.24 -6.36 -27.13
N TYR A 248 30.30 -7.02 -26.44
CA TYR A 248 29.04 -7.48 -27.00
C TYR A 248 28.10 -6.32 -27.31
N ILE A 249 27.32 -6.47 -28.38
CA ILE A 249 26.21 -5.59 -28.71
C ILE A 249 24.93 -6.24 -28.20
N PHE A 250 24.23 -5.57 -27.29
CA PHE A 250 23.00 -6.08 -26.71
C PHE A 250 21.78 -5.61 -27.49
N ASN A 251 20.87 -6.52 -27.84
CA ASN A 251 19.55 -6.16 -28.32
C ASN A 251 18.57 -5.96 -27.15
N CYS A 252 17.37 -5.44 -27.43
CA CYS A 252 16.33 -5.19 -26.42
C CYS A 252 15.94 -6.44 -25.61
N LEU A 253 15.93 -7.62 -26.24
CA LEU A 253 15.56 -8.87 -25.58
C LEU A 253 16.63 -9.29 -24.59
N ASP A 254 17.90 -9.20 -24.97
CA ASP A 254 19.04 -9.51 -24.12
C ASP A 254 19.07 -8.57 -22.91
N ILE A 255 18.96 -7.25 -23.13
CA ILE A 255 18.88 -6.24 -22.07
C ILE A 255 17.76 -6.56 -21.09
N ASN A 256 16.54 -6.84 -21.59
CA ASN A 256 15.42 -7.17 -20.73
C ASN A 256 15.68 -8.46 -19.92
N ILE A 257 16.25 -9.50 -20.53
CA ILE A 257 16.58 -10.74 -19.83
C ILE A 257 17.60 -10.49 -18.72
N PHE A 258 18.67 -9.71 -18.97
CA PHE A 258 19.66 -9.35 -17.96
C PHE A 258 19.01 -8.64 -16.78
N VAL A 259 18.34 -7.52 -17.05
CA VAL A 259 17.73 -6.66 -16.03
C VAL A 259 16.69 -7.43 -15.22
N TYR A 260 15.83 -8.20 -15.88
CA TYR A 260 14.77 -8.97 -15.23
C TYR A 260 15.32 -10.12 -14.38
N SER A 261 16.35 -10.84 -14.87
CA SER A 261 16.96 -11.96 -14.14
C SER A 261 17.68 -11.47 -12.88
N ILE A 262 18.44 -10.38 -12.98
CA ILE A 262 19.11 -9.74 -11.83
C ILE A 262 18.10 -9.32 -10.76
N HIS A 263 17.01 -8.67 -11.18
CA HIS A 263 15.92 -8.26 -10.28
C HIS A 263 15.26 -9.45 -9.57
N LYS A 264 14.82 -10.46 -10.33
CA LYS A 264 14.07 -11.59 -9.78
C LYS A 264 14.90 -12.50 -8.89
N LEU A 265 16.18 -12.69 -9.20
CA LEU A 265 17.11 -13.43 -8.35
C LEU A 265 17.63 -12.59 -7.18
N LYS A 266 17.33 -11.29 -7.15
CA LYS A 266 17.74 -10.31 -6.12
C LYS A 266 19.26 -10.21 -5.98
N LEU A 267 19.99 -10.16 -7.09
CA LEU A 267 21.46 -10.16 -7.09
C LEU A 267 22.03 -8.75 -6.87
N HIS A 268 22.07 -8.32 -5.61
CA HIS A 268 22.44 -6.94 -5.22
C HIS A 268 23.84 -6.49 -5.68
N ASN A 269 24.81 -7.39 -5.73
CA ASN A 269 26.19 -7.07 -6.08
C ASN A 269 26.37 -6.64 -7.54
N TYR A 270 25.38 -6.89 -8.41
CA TYR A 270 25.45 -6.53 -9.82
C TYR A 270 24.68 -5.24 -10.16
N SER A 271 24.43 -4.39 -9.16
CA SER A 271 23.87 -3.05 -9.42
C SER A 271 24.78 -2.18 -10.30
N ILE A 272 26.12 -2.35 -10.19
CA ILE A 272 27.10 -1.65 -11.04
C ILE A 272 26.88 -1.99 -12.53
N PHE A 273 26.57 -3.26 -12.83
CA PHE A 273 26.27 -3.68 -14.20
C PHE A 273 24.97 -3.06 -14.71
N LEU A 274 23.93 -2.96 -13.86
CA LEU A 274 22.70 -2.24 -14.21
C LEU A 274 22.98 -0.76 -14.50
N ASP A 275 23.92 -0.13 -13.79
CA ASP A 275 24.30 1.26 -14.05
C ASP A 275 24.98 1.41 -15.43
N LYS A 276 25.83 0.47 -15.84
CA LYS A 276 26.47 0.45 -17.18
C LYS A 276 25.43 0.38 -18.31
N ILE A 277 24.42 -0.48 -18.19
CA ILE A 277 23.42 -0.72 -19.24
C ILE A 277 22.40 0.42 -19.41
N LYS A 278 22.26 1.35 -18.44
CA LYS A 278 21.31 2.48 -18.53
C LYS A 278 21.41 3.26 -19.84
N LYS A 279 22.64 3.53 -20.31
CA LYS A 279 22.88 4.27 -21.56
C LYS A 279 22.29 3.53 -22.77
N GLU A 280 22.42 2.22 -22.81
CA GLU A 280 21.88 1.40 -23.90
C GLU A 280 20.36 1.26 -23.82
N ILE A 281 19.80 1.20 -22.61
CA ILE A 281 18.34 1.24 -22.43
C ILE A 281 17.77 2.54 -23.00
N LEU A 282 18.40 3.68 -22.71
CA LEU A 282 17.95 4.98 -23.23
C LEU A 282 18.10 5.07 -24.75
N LYS A 283 19.18 4.54 -25.34
CA LYS A 283 19.35 4.48 -26.80
C LYS A 283 18.26 3.64 -27.48
N ASN A 284 17.85 2.54 -26.85
CA ASN A 284 16.87 1.61 -27.39
C ASN A 284 15.43 1.83 -26.89
N LEU A 285 15.16 2.95 -26.23
CA LEU A 285 13.91 3.21 -25.50
C LEU A 285 12.65 3.02 -26.35
N LEU A 286 12.71 3.39 -27.64
CA LEU A 286 11.59 3.31 -28.57
C LEU A 286 11.33 1.87 -29.08
N TYR A 287 12.34 1.00 -29.03
CA TYR A 287 12.29 -0.36 -29.59
C TYR A 287 11.92 -1.44 -28.56
N PHE A 288 11.83 -1.09 -27.28
CA PHE A 288 11.37 -2.03 -26.26
C PHE A 288 9.87 -2.31 -26.41
N SER A 289 9.48 -3.58 -26.23
CA SER A 289 8.07 -3.95 -26.10
C SER A 289 7.50 -3.45 -24.76
N ASN A 290 6.18 -3.38 -24.67
CA ASN A 290 5.46 -2.97 -23.46
C ASN A 290 5.90 -3.79 -22.23
N ALA A 291 6.03 -5.11 -22.38
CA ALA A 291 6.49 -5.99 -21.32
C ALA A 291 7.95 -5.71 -20.91
N HIS A 292 8.83 -5.41 -21.86
CA HIS A 292 10.23 -5.10 -21.55
C HIS A 292 10.34 -3.80 -20.74
N LEU A 293 9.62 -2.75 -21.13
CA LEU A 293 9.65 -1.46 -20.42
C LEU A 293 9.19 -1.60 -18.96
N ILE A 294 8.09 -2.31 -18.71
CA ILE A 294 7.58 -2.51 -17.35
C ILE A 294 8.55 -3.34 -16.51
N ASN A 295 9.16 -4.38 -17.09
CA ASN A 295 10.15 -5.20 -16.39
C ASN A 295 11.40 -4.41 -15.99
N ILE A 296 11.89 -3.57 -16.90
CA ILE A 296 13.02 -2.68 -16.65
C ILE A 296 12.65 -1.67 -15.56
N LEU A 297 11.48 -1.03 -15.66
CA LEU A 297 10.98 -0.06 -14.69
C LEU A 297 10.88 -0.66 -13.28
N LEU A 298 10.33 -1.88 -13.16
CA LEU A 298 10.26 -2.62 -11.90
C LEU A 298 11.64 -2.94 -11.31
N ALA A 299 12.58 -3.36 -12.15
CA ALA A 299 13.93 -3.73 -11.72
C ALA A 299 14.70 -2.52 -11.17
N TYR A 300 14.75 -1.41 -11.90
CA TYR A 300 15.50 -0.23 -11.47
C TYR A 300 14.88 0.42 -10.22
N LYS A 301 13.55 0.40 -10.09
CA LYS A 301 12.90 0.87 -8.85
C LYS A 301 13.25 0.00 -7.64
N TYR A 302 13.33 -1.33 -7.80
CA TYR A 302 13.73 -2.23 -6.71
C TYR A 302 15.17 -1.95 -6.23
N PHE A 303 16.11 -1.72 -7.14
CA PHE A 303 17.51 -1.47 -6.78
C PHE A 303 17.78 -0.05 -6.28
N SER A 304 17.03 0.96 -6.73
CA SER A 304 17.17 2.34 -6.23
C SER A 304 16.67 2.51 -4.79
N TYR A 305 15.55 1.88 -4.42
CA TYR A 305 14.94 2.04 -3.09
C TYR A 305 15.81 1.47 -1.94
N LYS A 306 16.61 0.43 -2.23
CA LYS A 306 17.44 -0.24 -1.21
C LYS A 306 18.76 0.49 -0.91
N LYS A 307 19.23 1.38 -1.77
CA LYS A 307 20.50 2.10 -1.56
C LYS A 307 20.42 3.25 -0.55
N LYS A 308 19.22 3.62 -0.04
CA LYS A 308 18.97 4.80 0.85
C LYS A 308 19.50 6.15 0.33
N ILE A 309 20.17 6.19 -0.82
CA ILE A 309 20.74 7.35 -1.48
C ILE A 309 20.08 7.43 -2.85
N TYR A 310 19.15 8.38 -3.02
CA TYR A 310 18.57 8.71 -4.32
C TYR A 310 19.57 9.59 -5.08
N SER A 311 20.16 9.07 -6.16
CA SER A 311 20.86 9.94 -7.10
C SER A 311 19.82 10.63 -8.00
N LYS A 312 20.00 11.92 -8.30
CA LYS A 312 19.11 12.66 -9.22
C LYS A 312 19.07 12.02 -10.62
N GLU A 313 20.15 11.35 -11.02
CA GLU A 313 20.27 10.66 -12.31
C GLU A 313 19.35 9.43 -12.40
N ASP A 314 19.22 8.66 -11.31
CA ASP A 314 18.30 7.53 -11.23
C ASP A 314 16.85 7.96 -11.39
N GLU A 315 16.49 9.08 -10.78
CA GLU A 315 15.14 9.64 -10.85
C GLU A 315 14.81 10.10 -12.28
N LEU A 316 15.74 10.80 -12.94
CA LEU A 316 15.60 11.20 -14.35
C LEU A 316 15.45 9.99 -15.28
N PHE A 317 16.23 8.93 -15.05
CA PHE A 317 16.15 7.69 -15.84
C PHE A 317 14.79 7.00 -15.68
N ILE A 318 14.33 6.82 -14.43
CA ILE A 318 13.02 6.22 -14.13
C ILE A 318 11.90 7.07 -14.73
N ASN A 319 11.98 8.40 -14.62
CA ASN A 319 10.98 9.30 -15.18
C ASN A 319 10.91 9.22 -16.71
N LYS A 320 12.04 9.08 -17.41
CA LYS A 320 12.05 8.85 -18.87
C LYS A 320 11.34 7.54 -19.26
N LEU A 321 11.63 6.44 -18.55
CA LEU A 321 10.95 5.16 -18.77
C LEU A 321 9.46 5.23 -18.47
N PHE A 322 9.10 5.90 -17.37
CA PHE A 322 7.71 6.09 -16.96
C PHE A 322 6.92 6.88 -17.99
N ASN A 323 7.46 8.02 -18.45
CA ASN A 323 6.84 8.84 -19.50
C ASN A 323 6.66 8.04 -20.79
N ARG A 324 7.66 7.25 -21.19
CA ARG A 324 7.52 6.37 -22.36
C ARG A 324 6.37 5.37 -22.20
N CYS A 325 6.17 4.80 -21.00
CA CYS A 325 5.05 3.90 -20.74
C CYS A 325 3.69 4.63 -20.84
N ILE A 326 3.63 5.89 -20.40
CA ILE A 326 2.43 6.73 -20.55
C ILE A 326 2.14 7.01 -22.04
N ASP A 327 3.15 7.37 -22.83
CA ASP A 327 2.96 7.71 -24.25
C ASP A 327 2.38 6.55 -25.07
N ILE A 328 2.72 5.31 -24.72
CA ILE A 328 2.26 4.10 -25.43
C ILE A 328 1.15 3.35 -24.67
N LEU A 329 0.56 3.95 -23.65
CA LEU A 329 -0.40 3.30 -22.75
C LEU A 329 -1.55 2.61 -23.49
N ASN A 330 -2.05 3.24 -24.56
CA ASN A 330 -3.15 2.71 -25.37
C ASN A 330 -2.79 1.41 -26.13
N SER A 331 -1.50 1.08 -26.25
CA SER A 331 -1.02 -0.16 -26.87
C SER A 331 -0.88 -1.31 -25.88
N PHE A 332 -1.07 -1.08 -24.57
CA PHE A 332 -0.82 -2.09 -23.55
C PHE A 332 -1.88 -3.20 -23.61
N PRO A 333 -1.47 -4.48 -23.69
CA PRO A 333 -2.38 -5.57 -23.39
C PRO A 333 -2.81 -5.53 -21.92
N ASN A 334 -3.92 -6.21 -21.58
CA ASN A 334 -4.49 -6.20 -20.23
C ASN A 334 -3.46 -6.44 -19.12
N ARG A 335 -2.57 -7.42 -19.31
CA ARG A 335 -1.58 -7.83 -18.30
C ARG A 335 -0.55 -6.74 -18.05
N GLU A 336 0.01 -6.17 -19.11
CA GLU A 336 0.98 -5.08 -19.04
C GLU A 336 0.33 -3.83 -18.46
N PHE A 337 -0.90 -3.52 -18.86
CA PHE A 337 -1.68 -2.42 -18.29
C PHE A 337 -1.85 -2.56 -16.78
N CYS A 338 -2.32 -3.71 -16.30
CA CYS A 338 -2.48 -3.95 -14.87
C CYS A 338 -1.14 -3.98 -14.12
N ASN A 339 -0.07 -4.54 -14.71
CA ASN A 339 1.26 -4.49 -14.12
C ASN A 339 1.77 -3.04 -13.97
N PHE A 340 1.48 -2.17 -14.94
CA PHE A 340 1.85 -0.77 -14.89
C PHE A 340 1.03 0.00 -13.84
N LEU A 341 -0.28 -0.23 -13.75
CA LEU A 341 -1.10 0.32 -12.67
C LEU A 341 -0.61 -0.14 -11.29
N ASN A 342 -0.32 -1.43 -11.14
CA ASN A 342 0.21 -1.96 -9.89
C ASN A 342 1.59 -1.37 -9.55
N PHE A 343 2.46 -1.13 -10.54
CA PHE A 343 3.71 -0.42 -10.33
C PHE A 343 3.48 0.99 -9.76
N ILE A 344 2.52 1.74 -10.30
CA ILE A 344 2.16 3.08 -9.81
C ILE A 344 1.62 3.02 -8.38
N ILE A 345 0.72 2.07 -8.09
CA ILE A 345 0.12 1.92 -6.76
C ILE A 345 1.18 1.53 -5.73
N GLN A 346 2.02 0.55 -6.01
CA GLN A 346 3.01 0.03 -5.05
C GLN A 346 4.11 1.04 -4.72
N ASN A 347 4.36 2.01 -5.60
CA ASN A 347 5.46 2.96 -5.46
C ASN A 347 5.02 4.39 -5.13
N ASP A 348 3.72 4.62 -4.87
CA ASP A 348 3.15 5.94 -4.54
C ASP A 348 3.58 7.04 -5.51
N ILE A 349 3.55 6.75 -6.82
CA ILE A 349 4.07 7.67 -7.83
C ILE A 349 3.15 8.89 -7.98
N TYR A 350 3.69 10.08 -7.72
CA TYR A 350 3.01 11.33 -8.00
C TYR A 350 2.95 11.57 -9.51
N MET A 351 1.75 11.59 -10.08
CA MET A 351 1.49 11.84 -11.50
C MET A 351 0.94 13.25 -11.71
N ASN A 352 1.35 13.90 -12.78
CA ASN A 352 0.72 15.15 -13.19
C ASN A 352 -0.69 14.89 -13.75
N GLU A 353 -1.48 15.95 -13.89
CA GLU A 353 -2.88 15.84 -14.31
C GLU A 353 -3.04 15.20 -15.70
N LYS A 354 -2.15 15.53 -16.66
CA LYS A 354 -2.19 14.95 -18.01
C LYS A 354 -1.97 13.44 -18.01
N GLN A 355 -0.94 12.96 -17.30
CA GLN A 355 -0.63 11.54 -17.16
C GLN A 355 -1.79 10.79 -16.50
N ARG A 356 -2.30 11.35 -15.40
CA ARG A 356 -3.41 10.78 -14.65
C ARG A 356 -4.69 10.70 -15.48
N ASN A 357 -5.02 11.76 -16.23
CA ASN A 357 -6.17 11.81 -17.13
C ASN A 357 -6.02 10.81 -18.28
N GLY A 358 -4.81 10.64 -18.83
CA GLY A 358 -4.53 9.62 -19.85
C GLY A 358 -4.81 8.20 -19.36
N ILE A 359 -4.39 7.87 -18.13
CA ILE A 359 -4.69 6.57 -17.52
C ILE A 359 -6.19 6.40 -17.27
N PHE A 360 -6.86 7.41 -16.74
CA PHE A 360 -8.29 7.33 -16.49
C PHE A 360 -9.12 7.24 -17.77
N ALA A 361 -8.70 7.89 -18.86
CA ALA A 361 -9.31 7.71 -20.17
C ALA A 361 -9.15 6.26 -20.67
N ALA A 362 -7.97 5.66 -20.51
CA ALA A 362 -7.76 4.25 -20.85
C ALA A 362 -8.64 3.30 -20.02
N ILE A 363 -8.77 3.54 -18.71
CA ILE A 363 -9.68 2.78 -17.83
C ILE A 363 -11.14 2.97 -18.27
N SER A 364 -11.57 4.20 -18.55
CA SER A 364 -12.93 4.50 -18.99
C SER A 364 -13.27 3.79 -20.31
N ASN A 365 -12.36 3.82 -21.28
CA ASN A 365 -12.51 3.12 -22.55
C ASN A 365 -12.59 1.60 -22.37
N LEU A 366 -11.74 1.02 -21.51
CA LEU A 366 -11.80 -0.39 -21.14
C LEU A 366 -13.16 -0.78 -20.52
N LEU A 367 -13.68 0.03 -19.59
CA LEU A 367 -14.94 -0.24 -18.90
C LEU A 367 -16.17 -0.05 -19.79
N ASN A 368 -16.07 0.81 -20.80
CA ASN A 368 -17.12 1.02 -21.80
C ASN A 368 -17.01 0.09 -23.02
N ASP A 369 -16.03 -0.83 -23.02
CA ASP A 369 -15.71 -1.73 -24.14
C ASP A 369 -15.42 -1.00 -25.47
N ASN A 370 -14.91 0.23 -25.37
CA ASN A 370 -14.56 1.10 -26.50
C ASN A 370 -13.10 0.93 -26.96
N SER A 371 -12.34 0.02 -26.35
CA SER A 371 -10.94 -0.22 -26.67
C SER A 371 -10.72 -1.50 -27.49
N ASN A 372 -10.01 -1.37 -28.60
CA ASN A 372 -9.70 -2.52 -29.47
C ASN A 372 -8.68 -3.50 -28.84
N ILE A 373 -7.80 -3.00 -27.97
CA ILE A 373 -6.68 -3.76 -27.38
C ILE A 373 -7.03 -4.24 -25.97
N LEU A 374 -7.41 -3.32 -25.09
CA LEU A 374 -7.85 -3.64 -23.73
C LEU A 374 -9.25 -4.28 -23.78
N LYS A 375 -9.42 -5.45 -23.16
CA LYS A 375 -10.69 -6.18 -23.19
C LYS A 375 -11.08 -6.62 -21.79
N ILE A 376 -12.13 -6.02 -21.24
CA ILE A 376 -12.58 -6.31 -19.87
C ILE A 376 -12.94 -7.79 -19.70
N ASN A 377 -13.52 -8.41 -20.72
CA ASN A 377 -13.91 -9.82 -20.72
C ASN A 377 -12.76 -10.82 -20.56
N LEU A 378 -11.51 -10.41 -20.81
CA LEU A 378 -10.31 -11.23 -20.62
C LEU A 378 -9.60 -11.00 -19.29
N MET A 379 -10.04 -10.02 -18.47
CA MET A 379 -9.42 -9.71 -17.18
C MET A 379 -9.79 -10.74 -16.11
N ILE A 380 -8.87 -10.98 -15.18
CA ILE A 380 -9.12 -11.80 -13.99
C ILE A 380 -9.46 -10.93 -12.78
N ASP A 381 -9.88 -11.55 -11.68
CA ASP A 381 -10.24 -10.88 -10.43
C ASP A 381 -9.13 -9.94 -9.90
N ILE A 382 -7.86 -10.35 -9.98
CA ILE A 382 -6.70 -9.53 -9.57
C ILE A 382 -6.54 -8.27 -10.44
N ASP A 383 -6.82 -8.37 -11.75
CA ASP A 383 -6.73 -7.23 -12.67
C ASP A 383 -7.79 -6.18 -12.32
N ILE A 384 -9.03 -6.64 -12.09
CA ILE A 384 -10.14 -5.78 -11.67
C ILE A 384 -9.85 -5.11 -10.32
N PHE A 385 -9.34 -5.88 -9.35
CA PHE A 385 -8.93 -5.32 -8.07
C PHE A 385 -7.86 -4.24 -8.25
N THR A 386 -6.89 -4.44 -9.14
CA THR A 386 -5.83 -3.47 -9.41
C THR A 386 -6.40 -2.17 -10.00
N ILE A 387 -7.36 -2.28 -10.92
CA ILE A 387 -8.07 -1.12 -11.49
C ILE A 387 -8.83 -0.38 -10.39
N VAL A 388 -9.62 -1.09 -9.57
CA VAL A 388 -10.36 -0.49 -8.45
C VAL A 388 -9.41 0.24 -7.51
N ASN A 389 -8.34 -0.41 -7.07
CA ASN A 389 -7.36 0.17 -6.17
C ASN A 389 -6.70 1.44 -6.78
N PHE A 390 -6.37 1.42 -8.08
CA PHE A 390 -5.87 2.60 -8.79
C PHE A 390 -6.88 3.75 -8.74
N ILE A 391 -8.14 3.48 -9.08
CA ILE A 391 -9.21 4.48 -9.09
C ILE A 391 -9.32 5.12 -7.71
N TYR A 392 -9.45 4.34 -6.64
CA TYR A 392 -9.65 4.90 -5.30
C TYR A 392 -8.43 5.64 -4.76
N LYS A 393 -7.22 5.24 -5.15
CA LYS A 393 -5.99 5.88 -4.70
C LYS A 393 -5.72 7.22 -5.38
N TYR A 394 -6.11 7.36 -6.66
CA TYR A 394 -5.72 8.51 -7.49
C TYR A 394 -6.91 9.34 -8.02
N LYS A 395 -8.17 8.97 -7.72
CA LYS A 395 -9.34 9.77 -8.09
C LYS A 395 -9.36 11.08 -7.29
N ASN A 396 -9.49 12.19 -8.00
CA ASN A 396 -9.78 13.52 -7.46
C ASN A 396 -11.18 13.96 -7.92
N ASP A 397 -11.82 14.88 -7.20
CA ASP A 397 -13.19 15.34 -7.47
C ASP A 397 -13.36 16.07 -8.82
N SER A 398 -12.25 16.52 -9.46
CA SER A 398 -12.25 17.21 -10.75
C SER A 398 -12.27 16.29 -11.99
N MET A 399 -12.54 15.00 -11.83
CA MET A 399 -12.32 13.99 -12.88
C MET A 399 -13.53 13.74 -13.79
N LYS A 400 -13.37 14.01 -15.10
CA LYS A 400 -14.44 13.81 -16.11
C LYS A 400 -14.63 12.36 -16.59
N TYR A 401 -13.61 11.50 -16.48
CA TYR A 401 -13.58 10.20 -17.19
C TYR A 401 -14.22 9.04 -16.43
N ILE A 402 -14.27 9.10 -15.09
CA ILE A 402 -14.90 8.08 -14.25
C ILE A 402 -16.18 8.64 -13.67
N ASN A 403 -17.26 8.48 -14.42
CA ASN A 403 -18.63 8.84 -14.06
C ASN A 403 -19.40 7.60 -13.53
N ASP A 404 -20.64 7.79 -13.12
CA ASP A 404 -21.46 6.69 -12.61
C ASP A 404 -21.71 5.58 -13.65
N SER A 405 -21.74 5.89 -14.96
CA SER A 405 -21.92 4.87 -15.99
C SER A 405 -20.71 3.93 -16.11
N THR A 406 -19.48 4.46 -16.07
CA THR A 406 -18.26 3.61 -16.08
C THR A 406 -18.21 2.66 -14.91
N PHE A 407 -18.58 3.14 -13.73
CA PHE A 407 -18.67 2.28 -12.56
C PHE A 407 -19.83 1.28 -12.63
N ASN A 408 -20.98 1.64 -13.20
CA ASN A 408 -22.07 0.68 -13.40
C ASN A 408 -21.64 -0.47 -14.31
N ASN A 409 -20.80 -0.20 -15.32
CA ASN A 409 -20.22 -1.23 -16.17
C ASN A 409 -19.20 -2.10 -15.40
N LEU A 410 -18.37 -1.48 -14.56
CA LEU A 410 -17.49 -2.20 -13.64
C LEU A 410 -18.30 -3.13 -12.70
N ASP A 411 -19.39 -2.62 -12.13
CA ASP A 411 -20.26 -3.38 -11.21
C ASP A 411 -20.91 -4.57 -11.92
N LYS A 412 -21.43 -4.39 -13.15
CA LYS A 412 -21.94 -5.48 -13.99
C LYS A 412 -20.88 -6.55 -14.24
N TYR A 413 -19.64 -6.15 -14.49
CA TYR A 413 -18.54 -7.08 -14.74
C TYR A 413 -18.17 -7.88 -13.49
N ILE A 414 -18.05 -7.21 -12.33
CA ILE A 414 -17.79 -7.88 -11.05
C ILE A 414 -18.92 -8.87 -10.74
N ILE A 415 -20.18 -8.48 -10.94
CA ILE A 415 -21.35 -9.37 -10.79
C ILE A 415 -21.21 -10.62 -11.68
N ASN A 416 -20.79 -10.46 -12.93
CA ASN A 416 -20.58 -11.58 -13.84
C ASN A 416 -19.44 -12.51 -13.39
N LEU A 417 -18.33 -11.97 -12.86
CA LEU A 417 -17.25 -12.77 -12.29
C LEU A 417 -17.72 -13.56 -11.08
N VAL A 418 -18.50 -12.94 -10.19
CA VAL A 418 -19.10 -13.58 -9.01
C VAL A 418 -20.05 -14.71 -9.43
N LYS A 419 -20.99 -14.45 -10.36
CA LYS A 419 -21.91 -15.47 -10.89
C LYS A 419 -21.18 -16.68 -11.51
N LYS A 420 -20.04 -16.44 -12.17
CA LYS A 420 -19.19 -17.49 -12.76
C LYS A 420 -18.27 -18.19 -11.74
N LYS A 421 -18.35 -17.86 -10.44
CA LYS A 421 -17.45 -18.35 -9.38
C LYS A 421 -15.96 -18.12 -9.68
N LYS A 422 -15.64 -17.03 -10.40
CA LYS A 422 -14.27 -16.64 -10.79
C LYS A 422 -13.69 -15.52 -9.93
N MET A 423 -14.42 -15.06 -8.91
CA MET A 423 -14.02 -13.97 -8.03
C MET A 423 -13.55 -14.52 -6.68
N ASN A 424 -12.32 -14.20 -6.27
CA ASN A 424 -11.85 -14.50 -4.91
C ASN A 424 -12.61 -13.67 -3.86
N HIS A 425 -13.12 -14.31 -2.80
CA HIS A 425 -13.86 -13.65 -1.71
C HIS A 425 -13.07 -12.50 -1.06
N ASN A 426 -11.75 -12.67 -0.84
CA ASN A 426 -10.92 -11.64 -0.22
C ASN A 426 -10.82 -10.39 -1.10
N LEU A 427 -10.70 -10.58 -2.42
CA LEU A 427 -10.66 -9.46 -3.37
C LEU A 427 -12.03 -8.76 -3.41
N LEU A 428 -13.13 -9.50 -3.35
CA LEU A 428 -14.47 -8.93 -3.30
C LEU A 428 -14.68 -8.08 -2.03
N ILE A 429 -14.17 -8.53 -0.88
CA ILE A 429 -14.19 -7.76 0.38
C ILE A 429 -13.39 -6.46 0.24
N TYR A 430 -12.21 -6.50 -0.38
CA TYR A 430 -11.47 -5.26 -0.60
C TYR A 430 -12.18 -4.31 -1.57
N ILE A 431 -12.83 -4.83 -2.61
CA ILE A 431 -13.67 -3.99 -3.49
C ILE A 431 -14.78 -3.33 -2.67
N LEU A 432 -15.50 -4.07 -1.83
CA LEU A 432 -16.50 -3.52 -0.90
C LEU A 432 -15.90 -2.44 0.02
N HIS A 433 -14.68 -2.67 0.51
CA HIS A 433 -13.97 -1.73 1.36
C HIS A 433 -13.62 -0.42 0.65
N PHE A 434 -13.24 -0.48 -0.62
CA PHE A 434 -13.02 0.73 -1.40
C PHE A 434 -14.34 1.43 -1.69
N TYR A 435 -15.36 0.65 -2.01
CA TYR A 435 -16.70 1.10 -2.32
C TYR A 435 -17.35 1.91 -1.18
N LYS A 436 -16.91 1.74 0.08
CA LYS A 436 -17.37 2.58 1.21
C LYS A 436 -17.12 4.09 1.02
N CYS A 437 -16.23 4.46 0.09
CA CYS A 437 -15.93 5.86 -0.25
C CYS A 437 -16.83 6.40 -1.38
N ARG A 438 -17.79 5.59 -1.87
CA ARG A 438 -18.67 5.91 -2.98
C ARG A 438 -20.08 6.19 -2.43
N VAL A 439 -20.58 7.41 -2.65
CA VAL A 439 -21.84 7.88 -2.05
C VAL A 439 -23.07 7.14 -2.60
N ASN A 440 -23.02 6.62 -3.83
CA ASN A 440 -24.16 6.05 -4.56
C ASN A 440 -23.94 4.59 -5.00
N ILE A 441 -23.90 3.64 -4.06
CA ILE A 441 -23.98 2.21 -4.41
C ILE A 441 -25.40 1.73 -4.15
N SER A 442 -25.99 1.03 -5.11
CA SER A 442 -27.32 0.46 -4.91
C SER A 442 -27.27 -0.65 -3.85
N ASN A 443 -28.22 -0.62 -2.90
CA ASN A 443 -28.37 -1.65 -1.88
C ASN A 443 -28.46 -3.07 -2.46
N LYS A 444 -29.03 -3.23 -3.66
CA LYS A 444 -29.11 -4.51 -4.38
C LYS A 444 -27.75 -5.08 -4.76
N ILE A 445 -26.83 -4.23 -5.24
CA ILE A 445 -25.47 -4.64 -5.59
C ILE A 445 -24.70 -5.02 -4.33
N LEU A 446 -24.83 -4.22 -3.26
CA LEU A 446 -24.23 -4.51 -1.97
C LEU A 446 -24.72 -5.87 -1.44
N LEU A 447 -26.03 -6.07 -1.38
CA LEU A 447 -26.63 -7.34 -0.93
C LEU A 447 -26.16 -8.52 -1.77
N PHE A 448 -26.13 -8.38 -3.10
CA PHE A 448 -25.63 -9.42 -3.99
C PHE A 448 -24.17 -9.81 -3.68
N PHE A 449 -23.30 -8.82 -3.39
CA PHE A 449 -21.92 -9.13 -2.99
C PHE A 449 -21.85 -9.83 -1.63
N LEU A 450 -22.66 -9.40 -0.66
CA LEU A 450 -22.69 -10.01 0.68
C LEU A 450 -23.18 -11.46 0.64
N GLU A 451 -24.26 -11.74 -0.11
CA GLU A 451 -24.78 -13.10 -0.29
C GLU A 451 -23.75 -14.08 -0.88
N ASN A 452 -22.80 -13.56 -1.65
CA ASN A 452 -21.72 -14.36 -2.24
C ASN A 452 -20.43 -14.38 -1.40
N ILE A 453 -20.41 -13.75 -0.22
CA ILE A 453 -19.29 -13.82 0.72
C ILE A 453 -19.67 -14.74 1.89
N HIS A 454 -19.07 -15.92 1.90
CA HIS A 454 -19.26 -16.90 2.98
C HIS A 454 -18.40 -16.56 4.21
N ILE A 455 -19.00 -15.92 5.21
CA ILE A 455 -18.34 -15.43 6.44
C ILE A 455 -17.46 -16.51 7.08
N ASN A 456 -17.97 -17.74 7.22
CA ASN A 456 -17.28 -18.84 7.91
C ASN A 456 -15.98 -19.29 7.23
N LYS A 457 -15.77 -18.97 5.94
CA LYS A 457 -14.55 -19.32 5.19
C LYS A 457 -13.48 -18.22 5.21
N LEU A 458 -13.79 -17.06 5.78
CA LEU A 458 -12.89 -15.91 5.80
C LEU A 458 -11.88 -16.01 6.94
N GLU A 459 -10.66 -15.56 6.67
CA GLU A 459 -9.68 -15.28 7.71
C GLU A 459 -10.17 -14.12 8.59
N PHE A 460 -9.79 -14.12 9.87
CA PHE A 460 -10.21 -13.13 10.87
C PHE A 460 -10.03 -11.68 10.38
N LYS A 461 -8.85 -11.36 9.83
CA LYS A 461 -8.55 -10.05 9.26
C LYS A 461 -9.54 -9.61 8.18
N MET A 462 -9.98 -10.53 7.33
CA MET A 462 -10.96 -10.23 6.27
C MET A 462 -12.34 -9.97 6.85
N LYS A 463 -12.73 -10.68 7.92
CA LYS A 463 -13.98 -10.40 8.67
C LYS A 463 -13.96 -8.99 9.26
N VAL A 464 -12.84 -8.54 9.83
CA VAL A 464 -12.69 -7.18 10.40
C VAL A 464 -12.75 -6.09 9.32
N ILE A 465 -12.10 -6.30 8.17
CA ILE A 465 -12.19 -5.38 7.02
C ILE A 465 -13.63 -5.30 6.50
N LEU A 466 -14.33 -6.44 6.40
CA LEU A 466 -15.73 -6.47 5.99
C LEU A 466 -16.64 -5.74 7.00
N LEU A 467 -16.41 -5.95 8.29
CA LEU A 467 -17.17 -5.32 9.38
C LEU A 467 -17.07 -3.80 9.33
N THR A 468 -15.85 -3.26 9.24
CA THR A 468 -15.62 -1.81 9.14
C THR A 468 -16.19 -1.20 7.85
N SER A 469 -16.27 -1.99 6.78
CA SER A 469 -16.85 -1.56 5.51
C SER A 469 -18.38 -1.48 5.61
N LEU A 470 -19.01 -2.51 6.18
CA LEU A 470 -20.46 -2.57 6.39
C LEU A 470 -20.98 -1.49 7.33
N GLU A 471 -20.24 -1.15 8.39
CA GLU A 471 -20.65 -0.08 9.33
C GLU A 471 -20.97 1.23 8.58
N ARG A 472 -20.08 1.67 7.69
CA ARG A 472 -20.31 2.90 6.91
C ARG A 472 -21.53 2.82 6.00
N TYR A 473 -21.85 1.65 5.45
CA TYR A 473 -23.05 1.51 4.63
C TYR A 473 -24.32 1.58 5.48
N LEU A 474 -24.32 0.96 6.67
CA LEU A 474 -25.45 1.03 7.58
C LEU A 474 -25.80 2.47 7.97
N ASP A 475 -24.80 3.35 8.08
CA ASP A 475 -24.99 4.79 8.34
C ASP A 475 -25.61 5.55 7.14
N VAL A 476 -25.43 5.06 5.90
CA VAL A 476 -25.82 5.75 4.65
C VAL A 476 -27.12 5.23 4.04
N ILE A 477 -27.56 4.01 4.37
CA ILE A 477 -28.75 3.39 3.77
C ILE A 477 -30.02 4.22 4.05
N GLN A 478 -30.58 4.79 2.98
CA GLN A 478 -31.91 5.42 2.97
C GLN A 478 -33.02 4.37 3.18
N ASN A 479 -34.12 4.78 3.82
CA ASN A 479 -35.23 4.01 4.41
C ASN A 479 -36.01 3.03 3.47
N LYS A 480 -35.36 2.13 2.72
CA LYS A 480 -36.03 0.98 2.08
C LYS A 480 -35.99 -0.23 3.01
N TYR A 481 -37.14 -0.56 3.59
CA TYR A 481 -37.28 -1.52 4.70
C TYR A 481 -36.71 -2.93 4.43
N LYS A 482 -36.88 -3.52 3.25
CA LYS A 482 -36.51 -4.94 3.00
C LYS A 482 -35.00 -5.20 2.91
N GLU A 483 -34.26 -4.41 2.13
CA GLU A 483 -32.82 -4.59 1.93
C GLU A 483 -32.04 -4.31 3.21
N LYS A 484 -32.47 -3.31 3.99
CA LYS A 484 -31.88 -2.96 5.29
C LYS A 484 -31.95 -4.13 6.28
N ILE A 485 -33.08 -4.84 6.34
CA ILE A 485 -33.25 -6.01 7.23
C ILE A 485 -32.27 -7.13 6.85
N LEU A 486 -32.12 -7.45 5.57
CA LEU A 486 -31.21 -8.49 5.11
C LEU A 486 -29.73 -8.14 5.38
N ILE A 487 -29.34 -6.89 5.16
CA ILE A 487 -27.99 -6.40 5.47
C ILE A 487 -27.74 -6.43 6.99
N ASN A 488 -28.72 -6.02 7.80
CA ASN A 488 -28.63 -6.11 9.26
C ASN A 488 -28.49 -7.56 9.75
N LYS A 489 -29.19 -8.50 9.12
CA LYS A 489 -29.05 -9.93 9.43
C LYS A 489 -27.64 -10.44 9.10
N TYR A 490 -27.12 -10.10 7.92
CA TYR A 490 -25.74 -10.43 7.55
C TYR A 490 -24.72 -9.81 8.51
N TYR A 491 -24.94 -8.56 8.93
CA TYR A 491 -24.10 -7.87 9.91
C TYR A 491 -24.12 -8.57 11.28
N TYR A 492 -25.29 -9.01 11.74
CA TYR A 492 -25.42 -9.81 12.96
C TYR A 492 -24.60 -11.11 12.86
N ASP A 493 -24.78 -11.86 11.77
CA ASP A 493 -24.04 -13.12 11.53
C ASP A 493 -22.51 -12.88 11.50
N LEU A 494 -22.08 -11.77 10.90
CA LEU A 494 -20.67 -11.38 10.85
C LEU A 494 -20.10 -11.07 12.23
N ILE A 495 -20.77 -10.24 13.04
CA ILE A 495 -20.30 -9.93 14.40
C ILE A 495 -20.30 -11.18 15.26
N ASN A 496 -21.33 -12.01 15.18
CA ASN A 496 -21.41 -13.24 15.95
C ASN A 496 -20.26 -14.20 15.59
N CYS A 497 -19.95 -14.33 14.30
CA CYS A 497 -18.82 -15.15 13.85
C CYS A 497 -17.46 -14.57 14.30
N ILE A 498 -17.29 -13.25 14.32
CA ILE A 498 -16.08 -12.60 14.86
C ILE A 498 -15.95 -12.86 16.37
N TYR A 499 -17.07 -12.81 17.10
CA TYR A 499 -17.12 -13.14 18.52
C TYR A 499 -16.70 -14.60 18.79
N GLU A 500 -17.27 -15.56 18.06
CA GLU A 500 -16.93 -16.98 18.18
C GLU A 500 -15.46 -17.26 17.83
N ASP A 501 -14.94 -16.66 16.74
CA ASP A 501 -13.52 -16.75 16.38
C ASP A 501 -12.62 -16.24 17.52
N LEU A 502 -12.95 -15.09 18.11
CA LEU A 502 -12.19 -14.51 19.22
C LEU A 502 -12.19 -15.43 20.43
N CYS A 503 -13.35 -15.97 20.82
CA CYS A 503 -13.44 -16.95 21.91
C CYS A 503 -12.51 -18.14 21.65
N ASN A 504 -12.57 -18.71 20.44
CA ASN A 504 -11.75 -19.85 20.06
C ASN A 504 -10.24 -19.54 20.05
N ILE A 505 -9.86 -18.37 19.54
CA ILE A 505 -8.46 -17.92 19.51
C ILE A 505 -7.93 -17.71 20.93
N ILE A 506 -8.70 -17.02 21.78
CA ILE A 506 -8.30 -16.72 23.17
C ILE A 506 -8.18 -18.02 23.98
N ASN A 507 -9.16 -18.93 23.87
CA ASN A 507 -9.11 -20.22 24.56
C ASN A 507 -7.91 -21.07 24.12
N LYS A 508 -7.57 -21.06 22.82
CA LYS A 508 -6.37 -21.76 22.31
C LYS A 508 -5.07 -21.18 22.88
N ILE A 509 -4.96 -19.85 22.93
CA ILE A 509 -3.78 -19.19 23.52
C ILE A 509 -3.68 -19.55 25.00
N GLU A 510 -4.79 -19.55 25.74
CA GLU A 510 -4.80 -19.91 27.15
C GLU A 510 -4.40 -21.37 27.39
N ASN A 511 -4.84 -22.30 26.54
CA ASN A 511 -4.48 -23.71 26.65
C ASN A 511 -3.01 -23.99 26.29
N LEU A 512 -2.45 -23.31 25.28
CA LEU A 512 -1.03 -23.46 24.92
C LEU A 512 -0.09 -22.99 26.03
N VAL A 513 -0.42 -21.87 26.70
CA VAL A 513 0.35 -21.38 27.85
C VAL A 513 0.30 -22.34 29.04
N ILE A 514 -0.78 -23.11 29.20
CA ILE A 514 -0.89 -24.14 30.24
C ILE A 514 -0.02 -25.36 29.91
N GLU A 515 0.06 -25.77 28.63
CA GLU A 515 0.89 -26.89 28.17
C GLU A 515 2.40 -26.57 28.16
N GLU A 516 2.79 -25.33 27.86
CA GLU A 516 4.18 -24.88 27.94
C GLU A 516 4.69 -24.82 29.39
N ASN A 517 3.85 -24.38 30.33
CA ASN A 517 4.20 -24.36 31.76
C ASN A 517 4.30 -25.76 32.40
N GLN A 518 3.85 -26.82 31.71
CA GLN A 518 4.00 -28.21 32.16
C GLN A 518 5.20 -28.94 31.54
N ASN A 519 5.84 -28.38 30.52
CA ASN A 519 6.96 -28.99 29.80
C ASN A 519 8.20 -28.07 29.79
N GLU A 520 8.71 -27.70 30.96
CA GLU A 520 9.90 -26.84 31.12
C GLU A 520 11.27 -27.48 30.75
N THR A 521 11.31 -28.53 29.92
CA THR A 521 12.60 -29.18 29.55
C THR A 521 12.76 -29.54 28.08
N LYS A 522 12.44 -28.63 27.15
CA LYS A 522 12.96 -28.74 25.78
C LYS A 522 13.52 -27.42 25.28
N GLU A 523 14.84 -27.40 25.11
CA GLU A 523 15.58 -26.37 24.39
C GLU A 523 14.96 -26.12 23.01
N ILE A 524 14.39 -24.94 22.82
CA ILE A 524 13.81 -24.52 21.54
C ILE A 524 14.94 -24.02 20.65
N ASN A 525 15.16 -24.77 19.56
CA ASN A 525 16.04 -24.44 18.45
C ASN A 525 15.72 -23.05 17.87
N ILE A 526 16.75 -22.23 17.65
CA ILE A 526 16.70 -20.83 17.17
C ILE A 526 16.22 -20.68 15.69
N TYR A 527 15.64 -21.73 15.09
CA TYR A 527 15.09 -21.71 13.73
C TYR A 527 13.61 -22.12 13.69
N GLU A 528 12.79 -21.56 14.57
CA GLU A 528 11.34 -21.63 14.38
C GLU A 528 10.83 -20.47 13.55
N LYS A 529 10.12 -20.84 12.48
CA LYS A 529 9.38 -19.97 11.57
C LYS A 529 8.56 -18.98 12.40
N LYS A 530 8.67 -17.68 12.10
CA LYS A 530 7.74 -16.66 12.60
C LYS A 530 6.33 -17.22 12.60
N GLU A 531 5.80 -17.51 13.78
CA GLU A 531 4.41 -17.92 13.92
C GLU A 531 3.54 -16.82 13.28
N LYS A 532 2.54 -17.23 12.50
CA LYS A 532 1.59 -16.29 11.93
C LYS A 532 0.88 -15.61 13.11
N GLU A 533 1.07 -14.31 13.30
CA GLU A 533 0.24 -13.49 14.19
C GLU A 533 -1.24 -13.75 13.85
N ILE A 534 -1.94 -14.45 14.75
CA ILE A 534 -3.35 -14.85 14.55
C ILE A 534 -4.29 -13.67 14.83
N LEU A 535 -3.89 -12.76 15.73
CA LEU A 535 -4.66 -11.59 16.15
C LEU A 535 -3.77 -10.34 16.18
N SER A 536 -3.96 -9.39 15.26
CA SER A 536 -3.15 -8.16 15.26
C SER A 536 -3.77 -7.08 16.16
N GLN A 537 -2.92 -6.26 16.79
CA GLN A 537 -3.39 -5.11 17.60
C GLN A 537 -4.21 -4.11 16.76
N ILE A 538 -3.94 -4.02 15.45
CA ILE A 538 -4.70 -3.19 14.50
C ILE A 538 -6.13 -3.72 14.37
N ASP A 539 -6.31 -5.03 14.25
CA ASP A 539 -7.65 -5.64 14.13
C ASP A 539 -8.46 -5.39 15.40
N ILE A 540 -7.87 -5.57 16.59
CA ILE A 540 -8.52 -5.28 17.88
C ILE A 540 -8.90 -3.80 17.97
N LYS A 541 -7.98 -2.90 17.59
CA LYS A 541 -8.20 -1.45 17.58
C LYS A 541 -9.38 -1.05 16.72
N GLU A 542 -9.48 -1.59 15.51
CA GLU A 542 -10.58 -1.27 14.60
C GLU A 542 -11.92 -1.78 15.16
N ILE A 543 -11.97 -2.98 15.73
CA ILE A 543 -13.21 -3.48 16.36
C ILE A 543 -13.63 -2.62 17.56
N LEU A 544 -12.70 -2.28 18.46
CA LEU A 544 -13.00 -1.44 19.63
C LEU A 544 -13.44 -0.02 19.25
N LYS A 545 -12.90 0.56 18.16
CA LYS A 545 -13.36 1.85 17.60
C LYS A 545 -14.82 1.82 17.19
N LEU A 546 -15.25 0.75 16.50
CA LEU A 546 -16.64 0.57 16.07
C LEU A 546 -17.57 0.53 17.28
N LEU A 547 -17.22 -0.32 18.27
CA LEU A 547 -18.03 -0.51 19.48
C LEU A 547 -18.16 0.77 20.32
N LYS A 548 -17.16 1.67 20.29
CA LYS A 548 -17.21 2.96 20.99
C LYS A 548 -18.29 3.91 20.43
N LYS A 549 -18.46 3.98 19.10
CA LYS A 549 -19.37 4.95 18.44
C LYS A 549 -20.84 4.76 18.82
N ARG A 550 -21.27 3.54 19.14
CA ARG A 550 -22.70 3.18 19.35
C ARG A 550 -23.21 3.34 20.79
N SER A 551 -22.42 3.95 21.68
CA SER A 551 -22.81 4.22 23.08
C SER A 551 -23.74 5.44 23.28
N TYR A 552 -24.47 5.86 22.23
CA TYR A 552 -25.47 6.94 22.30
C TYR A 552 -26.88 6.39 22.57
N GLU A 553 -27.63 7.16 23.35
CA GLU A 553 -28.87 6.81 24.03
C GLU A 553 -29.96 6.25 23.11
N ILE A 554 -30.75 5.34 23.66
CA ILE A 554 -31.94 4.76 23.05
C ILE A 554 -32.98 5.87 22.91
N SER A 555 -33.16 6.41 21.70
CA SER A 555 -34.41 7.10 21.38
C SER A 555 -35.49 6.03 21.19
N HIS A 556 -36.34 5.85 22.19
CA HIS A 556 -37.52 4.99 22.11
C HIS A 556 -38.54 5.57 21.12
N HIS A 557 -38.40 5.29 19.81
CA HIS A 557 -39.52 5.46 18.87
C HIS A 557 -39.55 4.36 17.77
N TYR A 558 -40.59 3.51 17.90
CA TYR A 558 -41.38 2.74 16.92
C TYR A 558 -40.72 1.76 15.92
N ASN A 559 -40.72 0.44 16.24
CA ASN A 559 -41.40 -0.67 15.50
C ASN A 559 -41.02 -2.07 16.05
N THR A 560 -42.00 -2.92 16.36
CA THR A 560 -41.88 -4.15 17.17
C THR A 560 -41.10 -5.31 16.54
N LEU A 561 -40.98 -5.42 15.21
CA LEU A 561 -40.24 -6.51 14.53
C LEU A 561 -38.73 -6.23 14.32
N ASN A 562 -38.31 -4.97 14.30
CA ASN A 562 -36.87 -4.60 14.22
C ASN A 562 -36.17 -4.70 15.58
N ASN A 563 -36.93 -4.60 16.68
CA ASN A 563 -36.41 -4.57 18.04
C ASN A 563 -35.59 -5.82 18.39
N ASP A 564 -36.01 -7.01 17.94
CA ASP A 564 -35.33 -8.27 18.28
C ASP A 564 -33.95 -8.41 17.64
N LEU A 565 -33.80 -8.03 16.36
CA LEU A 565 -32.51 -8.12 15.68
C LEU A 565 -31.54 -7.04 16.17
N GLU A 566 -32.03 -5.81 16.38
CA GLU A 566 -31.20 -4.73 16.96
C GLU A 566 -30.76 -5.05 18.39
N TYR A 567 -31.64 -5.65 19.20
CA TYR A 567 -31.31 -6.13 20.53
C TYR A 567 -30.24 -7.24 20.50
N LYS A 568 -30.40 -8.23 19.60
CA LYS A 568 -29.40 -9.29 19.39
C LYS A 568 -28.04 -8.75 18.97
N ILE A 569 -28.00 -7.80 18.04
CA ILE A 569 -26.76 -7.12 17.62
C ILE A 569 -26.10 -6.44 18.82
N LYS A 570 -26.84 -5.63 19.59
CA LYS A 570 -26.32 -4.94 20.79
C LYS A 570 -25.77 -5.90 21.84
N ASN A 571 -26.42 -7.05 22.03
CA ASN A 571 -25.94 -8.07 22.97
C ASN A 571 -24.61 -8.66 22.55
N VAL A 572 -24.46 -9.06 21.28
CA VAL A 572 -23.19 -9.60 20.77
C VAL A 572 -22.10 -8.52 20.78
N GLU A 573 -22.42 -7.27 20.42
CA GLU A 573 -21.48 -6.14 20.52
C GLU A 573 -20.97 -5.95 21.96
N LYS A 574 -21.85 -6.06 22.96
CA LYS A 574 -21.47 -5.99 24.39
C LYS A 574 -20.59 -7.17 24.81
N MET A 575 -20.93 -8.39 24.39
CA MET A 575 -20.13 -9.58 24.67
C MET A 575 -18.73 -9.47 24.05
N LEU A 576 -18.66 -9.03 22.79
CA LEU A 576 -17.42 -8.84 22.05
C LEU A 576 -16.55 -7.74 22.69
N TYR A 577 -17.16 -6.62 23.10
CA TYR A 577 -16.47 -5.58 23.87
C TYR A 577 -15.85 -6.13 25.16
N ASN A 578 -16.59 -6.95 25.92
CA ASN A 578 -16.11 -7.51 27.19
C ASN A 578 -14.96 -8.49 26.99
N ILE A 579 -15.02 -9.36 25.98
CA ILE A 579 -13.96 -10.33 25.69
C ILE A 579 -12.68 -9.61 25.23
N LEU A 580 -12.79 -8.67 24.29
CA LEU A 580 -11.64 -7.88 23.85
C LEU A 580 -11.07 -7.02 24.98
N GLY A 581 -11.93 -6.42 25.81
CA GLY A 581 -11.52 -5.67 26.99
C GLY A 581 -10.73 -6.53 27.98
N ASN A 582 -11.24 -7.71 28.31
CA ASN A 582 -10.55 -8.71 29.13
C ASN A 582 -9.18 -9.08 28.53
N TYR A 583 -9.14 -9.43 27.24
CA TYR A 583 -7.93 -9.84 26.56
C TYR A 583 -6.85 -8.74 26.57
N VAL A 584 -7.23 -7.51 26.22
CA VAL A 584 -6.32 -6.35 26.23
C VAL A 584 -5.77 -6.06 27.63
N ILE A 585 -6.62 -6.14 28.66
CA ILE A 585 -6.22 -5.90 30.05
C ILE A 585 -5.32 -7.02 30.55
N LYS A 586 -5.69 -8.30 30.32
CA LYS A 586 -4.91 -9.47 30.73
C LYS A 586 -3.51 -9.45 30.11
N ASN A 587 -3.43 -9.10 28.82
CA ASN A 587 -2.16 -9.02 28.08
C ASN A 587 -1.46 -7.66 28.18
N LYS A 588 -1.96 -6.73 29.02
CA LYS A 588 -1.38 -5.40 29.26
C LYS A 588 -1.10 -4.61 27.96
N ILE A 589 -1.98 -4.68 26.96
CA ILE A 589 -1.83 -3.97 25.68
C ILE A 589 -2.21 -2.49 25.85
N LEU A 590 -1.27 -1.71 26.40
CA LEU A 590 -1.51 -0.35 26.88
C LEU A 590 -2.08 0.61 25.80
N GLU A 591 -1.63 0.49 24.55
CA GLU A 591 -2.09 1.33 23.42
C GLU A 591 -3.61 1.23 23.16
N LEU A 592 -4.25 0.16 23.61
CA LEU A 592 -5.69 -0.09 23.39
C LEU A 592 -6.55 0.27 24.60
N PHE A 593 -5.93 0.61 25.75
CA PHE A 593 -6.65 0.94 26.98
C PHE A 593 -7.57 2.15 26.77
N TYR A 594 -7.17 3.14 25.96
CA TYR A 594 -8.02 4.28 25.62
C TYR A 594 -9.39 3.86 25.07
N PHE A 595 -9.44 2.86 24.17
CA PHE A 595 -10.70 2.44 23.56
C PHE A 595 -11.60 1.69 24.55
N ILE A 596 -11.00 1.04 25.54
CA ILE A 596 -11.73 0.42 26.65
C ILE A 596 -12.26 1.52 27.56
N LEU A 597 -11.38 2.32 28.17
CA LEU A 597 -11.69 3.28 29.22
C LEU A 597 -12.65 4.40 28.79
N MET A 598 -12.68 4.77 27.51
CA MET A 598 -13.57 5.82 26.99
C MET A 598 -15.00 5.39 26.69
N ASN A 599 -15.33 4.11 26.82
CA ASN A 599 -16.72 3.67 26.64
C ASN A 599 -17.55 4.14 27.86
N LYS A 600 -18.76 4.68 27.64
CA LYS A 600 -19.61 5.15 28.76
C LYS A 600 -20.05 4.01 29.69
N ASN A 601 -20.19 2.80 29.12
CA ASN A 601 -20.77 1.62 29.78
C ASN A 601 -19.72 0.59 30.23
N VAL A 602 -18.48 1.02 30.51
CA VAL A 602 -17.39 0.14 30.97
C VAL A 602 -17.72 -0.43 32.34
N HIS A 603 -17.59 -1.74 32.49
CA HIS A 603 -17.70 -2.42 33.77
C HIS A 603 -16.58 -1.95 34.72
N LYS A 604 -16.92 -1.66 35.99
CA LYS A 604 -15.98 -1.10 36.97
C LYS A 604 -14.69 -1.93 37.09
N ILE A 605 -14.80 -3.25 37.05
CA ILE A 605 -13.67 -4.20 37.08
C ILE A 605 -12.61 -3.90 35.99
N PHE A 606 -13.03 -3.50 34.78
CA PHE A 606 -12.08 -3.16 33.73
C PHE A 606 -11.33 -1.87 33.99
N LEU A 607 -12.01 -0.89 34.59
CA LEU A 607 -11.38 0.35 35.03
C LEU A 607 -10.35 0.06 36.12
N ASP A 608 -10.75 -0.66 37.17
CA ASP A 608 -9.91 -0.94 38.34
C ASP A 608 -8.65 -1.74 37.93
N LYS A 609 -8.80 -2.76 37.07
CA LYS A 609 -7.65 -3.54 36.56
C LYS A 609 -6.73 -2.74 35.65
N SER A 610 -7.30 -1.94 34.73
CA SER A 610 -6.50 -1.08 33.85
C SER A 610 -5.73 -0.04 34.66
N GLU A 611 -6.38 0.56 35.66
CA GLU A 611 -5.78 1.51 36.58
C GLU A 611 -4.66 0.88 37.41
N SER A 612 -4.86 -0.33 37.95
CA SER A 612 -3.80 -1.07 38.65
C SER A 612 -2.58 -1.33 37.75
N ILE A 613 -2.79 -1.75 36.50
CA ILE A 613 -1.70 -1.98 35.54
C ILE A 613 -0.96 -0.65 35.24
N ILE A 614 -1.70 0.43 34.96
CA ILE A 614 -1.13 1.75 34.74
C ILE A 614 -0.31 2.22 35.95
N ASN A 615 -0.84 2.06 37.16
CA ASN A 615 -0.16 2.41 38.40
C ASN A 615 1.09 1.56 38.65
N SER A 616 1.07 0.27 38.30
CA SER A 616 2.26 -0.59 38.36
C SER A 616 3.35 -0.11 37.40
N CYS A 617 2.99 0.25 36.16
CA CYS A 617 3.92 0.83 35.19
C CYS A 617 4.52 2.15 35.70
N PHE A 618 3.71 3.00 36.35
CA PHE A 618 4.19 4.23 36.98
C PHE A 618 5.13 3.98 38.16
N SER A 619 4.84 2.98 39.00
CA SER A 619 5.72 2.63 40.12
C SER A 619 7.08 2.14 39.65
N ILE A 620 7.11 1.33 38.59
CA ILE A 620 8.32 0.87 37.93
C ILE A 620 9.12 2.05 37.39
N LEU A 621 8.45 2.99 36.71
CA LEU A 621 9.09 4.20 36.18
C LEU A 621 9.63 5.12 37.29
N ASN A 622 8.91 5.27 38.39
CA ASN A 622 9.40 6.03 39.56
C ASN A 622 10.65 5.39 40.17
N ASN A 623 10.69 4.07 40.31
CA ASN A 623 11.87 3.35 40.80
C ASN A 623 13.05 3.52 39.82
N TYR A 624 12.83 3.41 38.51
CA TYR A 624 13.86 3.66 37.50
C TYR A 624 14.39 5.10 37.51
N ILE A 625 13.52 6.09 37.73
CA ILE A 625 13.94 7.49 37.89
C ILE A 625 14.80 7.68 39.16
N LEU A 626 14.48 6.98 40.25
CA LEU A 626 15.30 7.00 41.46
C LEU A 626 16.67 6.33 41.24
N GLU A 627 16.76 5.33 40.37
CA GLU A 627 18.01 4.68 39.96
C GLU A 627 18.85 5.52 39.00
N LEU A 628 18.23 6.33 38.13
CA LEU A 628 18.92 7.31 37.28
C LEU A 628 19.74 8.33 38.09
N LYS A 629 19.32 8.67 39.32
CA LYS A 629 20.13 9.49 40.23
C LYS A 629 21.44 8.82 40.66
N LYS A 630 21.55 7.49 40.51
CA LYS A 630 22.65 6.67 41.03
C LYS A 630 23.63 6.17 39.94
N SER A 631 23.30 6.21 38.65
CA SER A 631 24.19 5.66 37.60
C SER A 631 24.04 6.29 36.20
N ASN A 632 25.18 6.50 35.53
CA ASN A 632 25.32 7.06 34.16
C ASN A 632 25.28 6.00 33.03
N ARG A 633 24.38 5.00 33.05
CA ARG A 633 24.35 3.99 31.96
C ARG A 633 22.96 3.77 31.34
N ASN A 634 22.97 3.76 30.01
CA ASN A 634 21.91 3.41 29.04
C ASN A 634 20.80 4.45 28.75
N GLU A 635 21.18 5.66 28.37
CA GLU A 635 20.26 6.79 28.06
C GLU A 635 19.22 6.52 26.96
N SER A 636 19.50 5.72 25.92
CA SER A 636 18.62 5.61 24.73
C SER A 636 17.33 4.79 24.94
N LYS A 637 17.43 3.63 25.60
CA LYS A 637 16.25 2.80 25.94
C LYS A 637 15.38 3.48 27.01
N ILE A 638 16.03 4.27 27.87
CA ILE A 638 15.42 5.05 28.96
C ILE A 638 14.60 6.21 28.39
N GLN A 639 15.16 6.98 27.45
CA GLN A 639 14.46 8.07 26.77
C GLN A 639 13.23 7.56 26.01
N TYR A 640 13.35 6.44 25.29
CA TYR A 640 12.22 5.86 24.55
C TYR A 640 11.08 5.41 25.47
N ASN A 641 11.39 4.67 26.55
CA ASN A 641 10.38 4.22 27.50
C ASN A 641 9.69 5.42 28.18
N PHE A 642 10.45 6.43 28.61
CA PHE A 642 9.90 7.64 29.22
C PHE A 642 8.95 8.40 28.28
N LEU A 643 9.33 8.57 27.01
CA LEU A 643 8.49 9.21 25.98
C LEU A 643 7.23 8.38 25.67
N HIS A 644 7.37 7.06 25.61
CA HIS A 644 6.26 6.13 25.46
C HIS A 644 5.27 6.24 26.63
N PHE A 645 5.76 6.30 27.87
CA PHE A 645 4.91 6.48 29.06
C PHE A 645 4.26 7.87 29.14
N LEU A 646 4.94 8.93 28.72
CA LEU A 646 4.34 10.26 28.57
C LEU A 646 3.22 10.26 27.51
N ASN A 647 3.40 9.57 26.39
CA ASN A 647 2.35 9.40 25.39
C ASN A 647 1.16 8.57 25.92
N LEU A 648 1.40 7.54 26.72
CA LEU A 648 0.33 6.80 27.40
C LEU A 648 -0.47 7.68 28.38
N CYS A 649 0.19 8.61 29.08
CA CYS A 649 -0.47 9.64 29.89
C CYS A 649 -1.30 10.60 29.04
N ASN A 650 -0.91 10.82 27.77
CA ASN A 650 -1.63 11.69 26.83
C ASN A 650 -2.84 11.00 26.20
N GLU A 651 -2.82 9.68 26.02
CA GLU A 651 -3.96 8.96 25.42
C GLU A 651 -5.02 8.60 26.47
N CYS A 652 -4.64 8.28 27.72
CA CYS A 652 -5.58 7.89 28.77
C CYS A 652 -6.20 9.11 29.49
N ASN A 653 -7.21 9.75 28.89
CA ASN A 653 -8.05 10.76 29.56
C ASN A 653 -8.93 10.13 30.67
N LEU A 654 -8.36 9.90 31.86
CA LEU A 654 -9.03 9.35 33.06
C LEU A 654 -10.02 10.34 33.73
N ILE A 655 -10.56 11.31 32.98
CA ILE A 655 -11.21 12.51 33.54
C ILE A 655 -12.60 12.24 34.13
N LYS A 656 -13.18 11.03 33.98
CA LYS A 656 -14.60 10.83 34.31
C LYS A 656 -14.94 10.10 35.61
N ARG A 657 -13.99 9.56 36.39
CA ARG A 657 -14.34 8.80 37.61
C ARG A 657 -13.34 8.99 38.77
N GLY A 658 -13.53 10.05 39.54
CA GLY A 658 -13.26 10.11 40.99
C GLY A 658 -11.81 10.15 41.53
N ASN A 659 -10.81 9.56 40.88
CA ASN A 659 -9.45 9.45 41.45
C ASN A 659 -8.36 10.10 40.57
N VAL A 660 -8.59 11.35 40.19
CA VAL A 660 -7.65 12.18 39.42
C VAL A 660 -6.33 12.40 40.18
N ASN A 661 -6.32 12.35 41.51
CA ASN A 661 -5.17 12.73 42.34
C ASN A 661 -3.94 11.82 42.17
N ASN A 662 -4.09 10.50 42.09
CA ASN A 662 -2.94 9.59 41.95
C ASN A 662 -2.30 9.68 40.57
N PHE A 663 -3.12 9.77 39.51
CA PHE A 663 -2.63 9.97 38.15
C PHE A 663 -1.95 11.34 37.99
N LEU A 664 -2.57 12.42 38.51
CA LEU A 664 -1.95 13.75 38.51
C LEU A 664 -0.65 13.76 39.31
N ASN A 665 -0.61 13.14 40.49
CA ASN A 665 0.60 13.07 41.31
C ASN A 665 1.74 12.34 40.57
N ASN A 666 1.47 11.17 39.98
CA ASN A 666 2.46 10.42 39.21
C ASN A 666 2.92 11.18 37.96
N LYS A 667 1.98 11.79 37.23
CA LYS A 667 2.30 12.67 36.10
C LYS A 667 3.19 13.84 36.52
N ASN A 668 2.88 14.48 37.64
CA ASN A 668 3.64 15.60 38.18
C ASN A 668 5.06 15.19 38.60
N ILE A 669 5.22 13.98 39.14
CA ILE A 669 6.54 13.39 39.43
C ILE A 669 7.32 13.23 38.12
N ILE A 670 6.75 12.60 37.10
CA ILE A 670 7.39 12.37 35.79
C ILE A 670 7.82 13.68 35.13
N LEU A 671 6.92 14.67 35.13
CA LEU A 671 7.19 15.99 34.56
C LEU A 671 8.39 16.66 35.24
N LYS A 672 8.53 16.56 36.58
CA LYS A 672 9.70 17.10 37.32
C LYS A 672 11.04 16.51 36.89
N TYR A 673 11.06 15.35 36.24
CA TYR A 673 12.29 14.66 35.83
C TYR A 673 12.65 14.81 34.36
N ILE A 674 11.87 15.59 33.59
CA ILE A 674 12.20 15.89 32.18
C ILE A 674 13.57 16.56 32.07
N ASP A 675 13.95 17.39 33.05
CA ASP A 675 15.20 18.15 33.11
C ASP A 675 16.45 17.26 33.17
N ILE A 676 16.32 16.03 33.71
CA ILE A 676 17.44 15.09 33.86
C ILE A 676 17.71 14.34 32.55
N LEU A 677 16.69 14.18 31.69
CA LEU A 677 16.85 13.52 30.41
C LEU A 677 17.40 14.53 29.39
N ASN A 678 18.68 14.38 29.05
CA ASN A 678 19.38 15.25 28.10
C ASN A 678 18.88 15.02 26.66
N LEU A 679 17.64 15.43 26.37
CA LEU A 679 16.93 15.26 25.08
C LEU A 679 17.51 16.13 23.94
N GLN A 680 18.68 16.75 24.14
CA GLN A 680 19.27 17.70 23.20
C GLN A 680 19.86 17.03 21.92
N GLN A 681 20.06 15.70 21.91
CA GLN A 681 20.81 15.04 20.85
C GLN A 681 19.98 14.57 19.62
N GLU A 682 18.64 14.50 19.67
CA GLU A 682 17.81 14.14 18.48
C GLU A 682 16.90 15.31 18.01
N LYS A 683 17.45 16.19 17.16
CA LYS A 683 16.95 17.56 16.95
C LYS A 683 15.66 17.78 16.13
N LEU A 684 15.00 16.76 15.56
CA LEU A 684 13.85 16.99 14.64
C LEU A 684 12.47 16.49 15.11
N ASN A 685 12.42 15.45 15.96
CA ASN A 685 11.15 14.85 16.41
C ASN A 685 10.61 15.44 17.72
N TYR A 686 11.47 16.07 18.54
CA TYR A 686 11.06 16.58 19.85
C TYR A 686 10.26 17.88 19.83
N PHE A 687 10.42 18.75 18.83
CA PHE A 687 9.59 19.96 18.74
C PHE A 687 8.10 19.62 18.66
N ASN A 688 7.74 18.60 17.87
CA ASN A 688 6.36 18.13 17.75
C ASN A 688 5.85 17.55 19.07
N LEU A 689 6.71 16.83 19.80
CA LEU A 689 6.38 16.29 21.13
C LEU A 689 6.13 17.42 22.15
N TYR A 690 7.00 18.43 22.20
CA TYR A 690 6.83 19.58 23.10
C TYR A 690 5.55 20.37 22.80
N VAL A 691 5.21 20.57 21.51
CA VAL A 691 3.93 21.17 21.09
C VAL A 691 2.76 20.29 21.52
N HIS A 692 2.85 18.97 21.32
CA HIS A 692 1.79 18.04 21.72
C HIS A 692 1.55 18.06 23.24
N MET A 693 2.63 18.08 24.04
CA MET A 693 2.57 18.21 25.50
C MET A 693 1.93 19.53 25.93
N LEU A 694 2.24 20.64 25.24
CA LEU A 694 1.63 21.94 25.50
C LEU A 694 0.10 21.93 25.30
N LEU A 695 -0.40 21.25 24.28
CA LEU A 695 -1.82 21.29 23.91
C LEU A 695 -2.73 20.48 24.85
N PHE A 696 -2.21 19.44 25.50
CA PHE A 696 -3.00 18.43 26.21
C PHE A 696 -3.33 18.79 27.68
N ASP A 697 -2.47 19.53 28.40
CA ASP A 697 -2.57 19.62 29.86
C ASP A 697 -2.39 21.02 30.48
N LEU A 698 -2.91 22.04 29.83
CA LEU A 698 -2.94 23.40 30.39
C LEU A 698 -3.99 23.61 31.50
N ASN A 699 -4.67 22.57 31.98
CA ASN A 699 -5.71 22.74 33.01
C ASN A 699 -5.28 22.29 34.42
N SER A 700 -4.15 21.58 34.59
CA SER A 700 -3.81 20.96 35.88
C SER A 700 -2.46 21.38 36.48
N ASN A 701 -1.46 21.82 35.70
CA ASN A 701 -0.15 22.20 36.25
C ASN A 701 0.59 23.34 35.51
N LEU A 702 -0.12 24.45 35.27
CA LEU A 702 0.33 25.61 34.47
C LEU A 702 1.78 26.06 34.73
N LEU A 703 2.22 26.06 35.99
CA LEU A 703 3.47 26.66 36.44
C LEU A 703 4.72 25.93 35.90
N PHE A 704 4.68 24.60 35.87
CA PHE A 704 5.73 23.78 35.24
C PHE A 704 5.76 23.99 33.73
N PHE A 705 4.59 23.97 33.08
CA PHE A 705 4.47 24.15 31.63
C PHE A 705 5.01 25.50 31.15
N ILE A 706 4.67 26.57 31.86
CA ILE A 706 5.06 27.93 31.49
C ILE A 706 6.53 28.21 31.78
N ASN A 707 7.08 27.69 32.88
CA ASN A 707 8.48 27.98 33.22
C ASN A 707 9.48 27.11 32.44
N TYR A 708 9.09 25.88 32.08
CA TYR A 708 10.01 24.91 31.49
C TYR A 708 9.74 24.62 30.00
N LEU A 709 8.50 24.26 29.62
CA LEU A 709 8.18 23.91 28.23
C LEU A 709 8.25 25.10 27.29
N PHE A 710 7.81 26.29 27.71
CA PHE A 710 8.03 27.51 26.91
C PHE A 710 9.51 27.81 26.72
N LYS A 711 10.38 27.52 27.70
CA LYS A 711 11.83 27.68 27.57
C LYS A 711 12.42 26.71 26.54
N LEU A 712 12.00 25.45 26.55
CA LEU A 712 12.43 24.46 25.55
C LEU A 712 11.91 24.79 24.14
N ILE A 713 10.64 25.17 24.03
CA ILE A 713 10.05 25.63 22.76
C ILE A 713 10.79 26.88 22.27
N PHE A 714 11.06 27.84 23.14
CA PHE A 714 11.84 29.04 22.81
C PHE A 714 13.26 28.70 22.31
N GLN A 715 13.95 27.77 22.95
CA GLN A 715 15.27 27.29 22.50
C GLN A 715 15.20 26.67 21.10
N CYS A 716 14.20 25.81 20.84
CA CYS A 716 13.96 25.25 19.51
C CYS A 716 13.69 26.34 18.47
N LEU A 717 12.83 27.31 18.77
CA LEU A 717 12.45 28.40 17.87
C LEU A 717 13.61 29.37 17.58
N ARG A 718 14.60 29.48 18.49
CA ARG A 718 15.80 30.32 18.29
C ARG A 718 16.87 29.63 17.43
N ASN A 719 16.78 28.32 17.21
CA ASN A 719 17.74 27.62 16.37
C ASN A 719 17.68 28.15 14.92
N ARG A 720 18.84 28.51 14.37
CA ARG A 720 18.95 29.05 12.99
C ARG A 720 18.54 28.04 11.92
N GLU A 721 18.65 26.75 12.20
CA GLU A 721 18.26 25.65 11.30
C GLU A 721 16.77 25.30 11.41
N PHE A 722 16.00 25.97 12.27
CA PHE A 722 14.59 25.64 12.47
C PHE A 722 13.76 26.02 11.24
N ASN A 723 13.22 25.01 10.54
CA ASN A 723 12.35 25.25 9.40
C ASN A 723 10.93 25.66 9.85
N PHE A 724 10.74 26.98 9.99
CA PHE A 724 9.46 27.59 10.32
C PHE A 724 8.34 27.23 9.35
N GLU A 725 8.67 26.99 8.08
CA GLU A 725 7.70 26.72 7.04
C GLU A 725 7.11 25.30 7.19
N ASP A 726 7.98 24.30 7.36
CA ASP A 726 7.56 22.89 7.52
C ASP A 726 6.79 22.66 8.83
N LYS A 727 7.07 23.49 9.86
CA LYS A 727 6.46 23.36 11.19
C LYS A 727 5.33 24.35 11.45
N LEU A 728 4.84 25.05 10.42
CA LEU A 728 3.88 26.15 10.56
C LEU A 728 2.57 25.72 11.27
N SER A 729 2.07 24.50 11.03
CA SER A 729 0.89 23.97 11.72
C SER A 729 1.08 23.90 13.24
N ASN A 730 2.23 23.39 13.68
CA ASN A 730 2.58 23.24 15.10
C ASN A 730 2.82 24.62 15.75
N ILE A 731 3.33 25.58 14.98
CA ILE A 731 3.44 26.97 15.44
C ILE A 731 2.06 27.59 15.64
N VAL A 732 1.10 27.36 14.74
CA VAL A 732 -0.29 27.80 14.93
C VAL A 732 -0.92 27.13 16.15
N ASP A 733 -0.64 25.85 16.38
CA ASP A 733 -1.10 25.14 17.58
C ASP A 733 -0.56 25.80 18.86
N ILE A 734 0.75 26.10 18.92
CA ILE A 734 1.34 26.88 20.04
C ILE A 734 0.67 28.26 20.14
N TYR A 735 0.49 28.95 19.01
CA TYR A 735 -0.10 30.29 18.97
C TYR A 735 -1.55 30.33 19.49
N SER A 736 -2.29 29.24 19.23
CA SER A 736 -3.65 29.02 19.73
C SER A 736 -3.71 28.57 21.19
N SER A 737 -2.60 28.08 21.76
CA SER A 737 -2.55 27.68 23.16
C SER A 737 -2.72 28.84 24.14
N VAL A 738 -2.51 30.10 23.71
CA VAL A 738 -2.66 31.30 24.57
C VAL A 738 -4.01 31.35 25.26
N ILE A 739 -5.03 30.80 24.61
CA ILE A 739 -6.41 30.81 25.06
C ILE A 739 -6.59 29.96 26.33
N LYS A 740 -5.66 29.04 26.56
CA LYS A 740 -5.62 28.17 27.73
C LYS A 740 -4.62 28.67 28.79
N VAL A 741 -3.92 29.78 28.55
CA VAL A 741 -2.93 30.35 29.48
C VAL A 741 -3.63 31.33 30.42
N ASN A 742 -3.37 31.23 31.73
CA ASN A 742 -3.87 32.19 32.71
C ASN A 742 -3.19 33.56 32.51
N SER A 743 -3.96 34.65 32.66
CA SER A 743 -3.50 36.04 32.47
C SER A 743 -2.20 36.38 33.17
N ASN A 744 -1.94 35.77 34.33
CA ASN A 744 -0.72 36.01 35.12
C ASN A 744 0.57 35.63 34.36
N TYR A 745 0.46 34.83 33.29
CA TYR A 745 1.59 34.30 32.54
C TYR A 745 1.69 34.80 31.11
N TYR A 746 0.85 35.76 30.71
CA TYR A 746 0.91 36.34 29.37
C TYR A 746 2.26 36.97 29.08
N ASN A 747 2.92 37.60 30.05
CA ASN A 747 4.25 38.19 29.85
C ASN A 747 5.31 37.16 29.45
N LEU A 748 5.28 35.96 30.05
CA LEU A 748 6.20 34.87 29.71
C LEU A 748 5.91 34.33 28.31
N TYR A 749 4.64 34.14 27.96
CA TYR A 749 4.22 33.77 26.61
C TYR A 749 4.66 34.81 25.56
N ILE A 750 4.46 36.10 25.85
CA ILE A 750 4.80 37.20 24.97
C ILE A 750 6.30 37.17 24.63
N ASN A 751 7.13 37.04 25.66
CA ASN A 751 8.58 37.07 25.53
C ASN A 751 9.16 35.78 24.92
N SER A 752 8.58 34.61 25.24
CA SER A 752 9.15 33.31 24.85
C SER A 752 8.60 32.76 23.53
N ILE A 753 7.42 33.18 23.10
CA ILE A 753 6.76 32.60 21.92
C ILE A 753 6.35 33.70 20.95
N TYR A 754 5.44 34.57 21.37
CA TYR A 754 4.74 35.50 20.48
C TYR A 754 5.71 36.37 19.65
N LYS A 755 6.71 36.99 20.30
CA LYS A 755 7.68 37.88 19.63
C LYS A 755 8.44 37.19 18.50
N ILE A 756 8.70 35.88 18.61
CA ILE A 756 9.42 35.11 17.59
C ILE A 756 8.46 34.62 16.50
N THR A 757 7.29 34.12 16.90
CA THR A 757 6.40 33.41 15.97
C THR A 757 5.55 34.35 15.12
N PHE A 758 5.12 35.51 15.63
CA PHE A 758 4.12 36.35 14.96
C PHE A 758 4.54 36.78 13.55
N CYS A 759 5.77 37.31 13.37
CA CYS A 759 6.24 37.73 12.06
C CYS A 759 6.33 36.58 11.07
N LYS A 760 6.70 35.37 11.54
CA LYS A 760 6.79 34.16 10.71
C LYS A 760 5.41 33.68 10.30
N VAL A 761 4.45 33.66 11.23
CA VAL A 761 3.05 33.35 10.97
C VAL A 761 2.46 34.34 9.96
N PHE A 762 2.69 35.64 10.15
CA PHE A 762 2.22 36.69 9.25
C PHE A 762 2.78 36.55 7.82
N HIS A 763 4.01 36.04 7.66
CA HIS A 763 4.63 35.84 6.35
C HIS A 763 4.16 34.55 5.67
N TYR A 764 4.05 33.45 6.42
CA TYR A 764 3.82 32.10 5.86
C TYR A 764 2.38 31.59 5.93
N TYR A 765 1.42 32.32 6.54
CA TYR A 765 0.02 31.85 6.71
C TYR A 765 -0.64 31.33 5.42
N LYS A 766 -0.18 31.80 4.25
CA LYS A 766 -0.67 31.37 2.94
C LYS A 766 -0.38 29.90 2.61
N LYS A 767 0.42 29.18 3.38
CA LYS A 767 0.70 27.74 3.20
C LYS A 767 -0.18 26.84 4.07
N LEU A 768 -0.95 27.42 5.00
CA LEU A 768 -1.84 26.67 5.88
C LEU A 768 -3.06 26.12 5.12
N ASN A 769 -3.53 24.95 5.56
CA ASN A 769 -4.82 24.41 5.13
C ASN A 769 -5.99 25.13 5.83
N PHE A 770 -7.22 24.86 5.40
CA PHE A 770 -8.42 25.54 5.91
C PHE A 770 -8.59 25.44 7.42
N LYS A 771 -8.37 24.25 8.00
CA LYS A 771 -8.45 24.01 9.45
C LYS A 771 -7.51 24.94 10.22
N TYR A 772 -6.24 24.99 9.83
CA TYR A 772 -5.24 25.81 10.53
C TYR A 772 -5.39 27.31 10.25
N ILE A 773 -5.90 27.70 9.08
CA ILE A 773 -6.30 29.10 8.82
C ILE A 773 -7.39 29.52 9.79
N SER A 774 -8.38 28.65 10.03
CA SER A 774 -9.48 28.92 10.97
C SER A 774 -9.03 29.00 12.41
N LEU A 775 -8.13 28.11 12.83
CA LEU A 775 -7.53 28.16 14.16
C LEU A 775 -6.67 29.43 14.35
N LEU A 776 -5.92 29.81 13.32
CA LEU A 776 -5.10 31.02 13.34
C LEU A 776 -5.97 32.28 13.38
N PHE A 777 -7.06 32.33 12.60
CA PHE A 777 -8.00 33.45 12.62
C PHE A 777 -8.58 33.65 14.01
N TYR A 778 -9.07 32.57 14.62
CA TYR A 778 -9.62 32.60 15.97
C TYR A 778 -8.60 33.06 17.02
N SER A 779 -7.42 32.46 17.03
CA SER A 779 -6.37 32.82 17.98
C SER A 779 -5.90 34.26 17.78
N ASN A 780 -5.80 34.74 16.53
CA ASN A 780 -5.45 36.13 16.24
C ASN A 780 -6.48 37.13 16.78
N LEU A 781 -7.78 36.83 16.68
CA LEU A 781 -8.83 37.64 17.30
C LEU A 781 -8.73 37.66 18.82
N ILE A 782 -8.37 36.53 19.44
CA ILE A 782 -8.17 36.47 20.89
C ILE A 782 -6.95 37.27 21.33
N HIS A 783 -5.85 37.23 20.56
CA HIS A 783 -4.69 38.09 20.82
C HIS A 783 -5.06 39.56 20.72
N LEU A 784 -5.91 39.93 19.73
CA LEU A 784 -6.45 41.28 19.58
C LEU A 784 -7.29 41.71 20.79
N PHE A 785 -8.20 40.83 21.22
CA PHE A 785 -9.07 41.03 22.38
C PHE A 785 -8.31 41.15 23.70
N LEU A 786 -7.30 40.31 23.91
CA LEU A 786 -6.49 40.28 25.14
C LEU A 786 -5.36 41.32 25.15
N HIS A 787 -5.20 42.11 24.09
CA HIS A 787 -4.11 43.09 23.95
C HIS A 787 -2.70 42.51 24.15
N ILE A 788 -2.47 41.24 23.75
CA ILE A 788 -1.22 40.49 23.95
C ILE A 788 -0.09 40.93 22.98
N TYR A 789 -0.39 41.79 22.02
CA TYR A 789 0.54 42.27 20.99
C TYR A 789 1.23 43.59 21.39
N SER A 790 2.41 43.84 20.82
CA SER A 790 3.05 45.17 20.91
C SER A 790 2.22 46.21 20.17
N LYS A 791 2.07 47.44 20.69
CA LYS A 791 1.32 48.54 20.07
C LYS A 791 1.62 48.70 18.56
N ASN A 792 2.89 48.61 18.16
CA ASN A 792 3.33 48.74 16.76
C ASN A 792 2.80 47.63 15.82
N ASN A 793 2.35 46.50 16.36
CA ASN A 793 1.84 45.36 15.59
C ASN A 793 0.31 45.30 15.54
N TYR A 794 -0.42 46.21 16.21
CA TYR A 794 -1.89 46.21 16.20
C TYR A 794 -2.46 46.16 14.78
N ILE A 795 -2.00 47.09 13.93
CA ILE A 795 -2.41 47.17 12.52
C ILE A 795 -2.09 45.86 11.78
N ARG A 796 -0.95 45.22 12.07
CA ARG A 796 -0.60 43.93 11.45
C ARG A 796 -1.52 42.80 11.89
N HIS A 797 -1.94 42.77 13.14
CA HIS A 797 -2.94 41.82 13.61
C HIS A 797 -4.30 42.03 12.95
N VAL A 798 -4.73 43.29 12.84
CA VAL A 798 -5.96 43.68 12.13
C VAL A 798 -5.90 43.22 10.66
N ILE A 799 -4.81 43.55 9.95
CA ILE A 799 -4.57 43.12 8.56
C ILE A 799 -4.55 41.60 8.44
N LEU A 800 -3.92 40.88 9.38
CA LEU A 800 -3.89 39.42 9.36
C LEU A 800 -5.30 38.84 9.50
N SER A 801 -6.12 39.38 10.40
CA SER A 801 -7.52 38.97 10.54
C SER A 801 -8.31 39.12 9.24
N PHE A 802 -8.17 40.25 8.55
CA PHE A 802 -8.85 40.50 7.27
C PHE A 802 -8.39 39.54 6.18
N ARG A 803 -7.07 39.34 6.06
CA ARG A 803 -6.48 38.41 5.09
C ARG A 803 -6.89 36.97 5.33
N LEU A 804 -6.99 36.55 6.59
CA LEU A 804 -7.45 35.21 6.95
C LEU A 804 -8.94 35.04 6.63
N LEU A 805 -9.77 36.03 6.96
CA LEU A 805 -11.20 36.03 6.67
C LEU A 805 -11.49 35.91 5.16
N LEU A 806 -10.88 36.78 4.34
CA LEU A 806 -11.02 36.72 2.88
C LEU A 806 -10.57 35.38 2.32
N ARG A 807 -9.47 34.84 2.85
CA ARG A 807 -8.95 33.56 2.43
C ARG A 807 -9.88 32.41 2.83
N GLN A 808 -10.48 32.43 4.02
CA GLN A 808 -11.50 31.47 4.43
C GLN A 808 -12.72 31.54 3.53
N PHE A 809 -13.17 32.74 3.16
CA PHE A 809 -14.29 32.93 2.25
C PHE A 809 -14.02 32.29 0.88
N PHE A 810 -12.85 32.56 0.29
CA PHE A 810 -12.45 31.97 -0.99
C PHE A 810 -12.24 30.46 -0.90
N TYR A 811 -11.69 29.96 0.21
CA TYR A 811 -11.58 28.52 0.46
C TYR A 811 -12.95 27.86 0.51
N PHE A 812 -13.90 28.46 1.21
CA PHE A 812 -15.26 27.97 1.32
C PHE A 812 -15.94 27.90 -0.05
N LEU A 813 -15.98 29.01 -0.80
CA LEU A 813 -16.61 29.04 -2.11
C LEU A 813 -15.97 28.06 -3.12
N ASN A 814 -14.65 27.87 -3.07
CA ASN A 814 -13.97 26.86 -3.90
C ASN A 814 -14.30 25.42 -3.51
N SER A 815 -14.63 25.17 -2.24
CA SER A 815 -14.92 23.82 -1.73
C SER A 815 -16.33 23.33 -2.04
N LEU A 816 -17.22 24.20 -2.51
CA LEU A 816 -18.61 23.85 -2.78
C LEU A 816 -18.78 23.14 -4.12
N ASP A 817 -19.64 22.12 -4.15
CA ASP A 817 -20.06 21.49 -5.40
C ASP A 817 -20.67 22.50 -6.37
N GLU A 818 -20.54 22.26 -7.67
CA GLU A 818 -21.02 23.17 -8.72
C GLU A 818 -22.52 23.49 -8.56
N ASN A 819 -23.33 22.48 -8.25
CA ASN A 819 -24.77 22.67 -8.01
C ASN A 819 -25.06 23.58 -6.81
N ILE A 820 -24.33 23.41 -5.71
CA ILE A 820 -24.55 24.21 -4.50
C ILE A 820 -24.01 25.63 -4.69
N TYR A 821 -22.86 25.77 -5.37
CA TYR A 821 -22.33 27.08 -5.73
C TYR A 821 -23.28 27.83 -6.67
N ASN A 822 -23.85 27.16 -7.68
CA ASN A 822 -24.85 27.76 -8.57
C ASN A 822 -26.12 28.14 -7.79
N LEU A 823 -26.55 27.30 -6.84
CA LEU A 823 -27.64 27.62 -5.94
C LEU A 823 -27.33 28.83 -5.03
N LEU A 824 -26.07 29.00 -4.59
CA LEU A 824 -25.65 30.22 -3.90
C LEU A 824 -25.62 31.43 -4.84
N LEU A 825 -25.18 31.29 -6.08
CA LEU A 825 -25.21 32.37 -7.07
C LEU A 825 -26.63 32.86 -7.35
N ILE A 826 -27.59 31.93 -7.47
CA ILE A 826 -29.02 32.26 -7.64
C ILE A 826 -29.56 33.06 -6.44
N ASN A 827 -29.15 32.72 -5.22
CA ASN A 827 -29.62 33.41 -4.01
C ASN A 827 -28.80 34.66 -3.64
N PHE A 828 -27.58 34.79 -4.16
CA PHE A 828 -26.62 35.84 -3.84
C PHE A 828 -25.80 36.24 -5.07
N GLU A 829 -26.43 36.97 -6.00
CA GLU A 829 -25.77 37.42 -7.24
C GLU A 829 -24.51 38.27 -7.00
N GLU A 830 -24.48 38.97 -5.86
CA GLU A 830 -23.37 39.80 -5.39
C GLU A 830 -22.03 39.04 -5.34
N ILE A 831 -22.03 37.71 -5.18
CA ILE A 831 -20.82 36.87 -5.17
C ILE A 831 -19.94 37.13 -6.41
N THR A 832 -20.57 37.32 -7.58
CA THR A 832 -19.86 37.52 -8.85
C THR A 832 -18.99 38.77 -8.89
N LYS A 833 -19.32 39.78 -8.07
CA LYS A 833 -18.55 41.03 -7.96
C LYS A 833 -17.24 40.83 -7.18
N TYR A 834 -17.26 39.97 -6.17
CA TYR A 834 -16.16 39.82 -5.20
C TYR A 834 -15.32 38.58 -5.42
N TYR A 835 -15.82 37.60 -6.16
CA TYR A 835 -15.18 36.30 -6.31
C TYR A 835 -15.31 35.74 -7.73
N LYS A 836 -14.15 35.41 -8.33
CA LYS A 836 -14.08 34.60 -9.55
C LYS A 836 -13.64 33.19 -9.18
N ARG A 837 -14.50 32.21 -9.44
CA ARG A 837 -14.22 30.81 -9.11
C ARG A 837 -12.99 30.33 -9.87
N ASN A 838 -11.99 29.89 -9.12
CA ASN A 838 -10.73 29.46 -9.68
C ASN A 838 -10.71 27.93 -9.78
N ASN A 839 -11.14 27.39 -10.92
CA ASN A 839 -11.28 25.94 -11.15
C ASN A 839 -9.96 25.15 -11.01
N ASN A 840 -8.82 25.84 -10.97
CA ASN A 840 -7.48 25.24 -10.81
C ASN A 840 -7.03 25.10 -9.35
N MET A 841 -7.74 25.67 -8.37
CA MET A 841 -7.41 25.47 -6.95
C MET A 841 -7.97 24.13 -6.46
N HIS A 842 -7.15 23.09 -6.54
CA HIS A 842 -7.44 21.79 -5.91
C HIS A 842 -7.49 21.95 -4.39
N LEU A 843 -8.71 21.98 -3.85
CA LEU A 843 -8.97 21.93 -2.41
C LEU A 843 -9.51 20.56 -2.03
N SER A 844 -8.62 19.76 -1.46
CA SER A 844 -8.88 18.41 -1.00
C SER A 844 -9.56 18.43 0.37
N SER A 845 -10.87 18.69 0.41
CA SER A 845 -11.84 18.25 1.43
C SER A 845 -13.04 19.20 1.44
N LEU A 846 -14.26 18.68 1.31
CA LEU A 846 -15.47 19.40 1.74
C LEU A 846 -15.30 19.84 3.20
N ILE A 847 -15.49 21.13 3.46
CA ILE A 847 -15.46 21.67 4.82
C ILE A 847 -16.65 21.10 5.56
N SER A 848 -16.42 20.53 6.74
CA SER A 848 -17.51 19.92 7.52
C SER A 848 -18.47 20.98 8.05
N LEU A 849 -19.75 20.62 8.20
CA LEU A 849 -20.76 21.51 8.79
C LEU A 849 -20.35 22.03 10.17
N ASN A 850 -19.67 21.22 10.98
CA ASN A 850 -19.16 21.61 12.29
C ASN A 850 -18.10 22.73 12.21
N GLU A 851 -17.21 22.69 11.21
CA GLU A 851 -16.21 23.73 10.98
C GLU A 851 -16.86 25.03 10.49
N LEU A 852 -17.89 24.93 9.64
CA LEU A 852 -18.66 26.10 9.19
C LEU A 852 -19.45 26.74 10.32
N ILE A 853 -20.08 25.93 11.17
CA ILE A 853 -20.73 26.37 12.41
C ILE A 853 -19.73 27.07 13.32
N TYR A 854 -18.52 26.51 13.46
CA TYR A 854 -17.46 27.14 14.25
C TYR A 854 -17.02 28.49 13.68
N ILE A 855 -16.79 28.59 12.36
CA ILE A 855 -16.44 29.87 11.72
C ILE A 855 -17.56 30.88 11.88
N TYR A 856 -18.80 30.48 11.61
CA TYR A 856 -19.99 31.31 11.81
C TYR A 856 -20.07 31.85 13.25
N ARG A 857 -19.73 31.03 14.25
CA ARG A 857 -19.63 31.45 15.66
C ARG A 857 -18.46 32.41 15.90
N VAL A 858 -17.28 32.16 15.34
CA VAL A 858 -16.11 33.04 15.55
C VAL A 858 -16.29 34.42 14.91
N LEU A 859 -17.06 34.52 13.83
CA LEU A 859 -17.44 35.81 13.24
C LEU A 859 -18.20 36.72 14.23
N THR A 860 -18.78 36.17 15.32
CA THR A 860 -19.40 36.98 16.38
C THR A 860 -18.35 37.68 17.27
N ILE A 861 -17.18 37.07 17.49
CA ILE A 861 -16.07 37.68 18.24
C ILE A 861 -15.47 38.86 17.45
N PHE A 862 -15.50 38.78 16.13
CA PHE A 862 -15.08 39.84 15.22
C PHE A 862 -15.77 41.18 15.51
N HIS A 863 -17.04 41.13 15.93
CA HIS A 863 -17.81 42.31 16.33
C HIS A 863 -17.32 42.92 17.66
N PHE A 864 -17.00 42.09 18.66
CA PHE A 864 -16.51 42.56 19.95
C PHE A 864 -15.13 43.24 19.88
N VAL A 865 -14.29 42.85 18.91
CA VAL A 865 -12.98 43.49 18.67
C VAL A 865 -13.12 44.80 17.86
N ASN A 866 -14.34 45.15 17.42
CA ASN A 866 -14.66 46.35 16.64
C ASN A 866 -13.76 46.55 15.40
N LEU A 867 -13.48 45.44 14.70
CA LEU A 867 -12.59 45.47 13.55
C LEU A 867 -13.19 46.18 12.32
N TYR A 868 -14.52 46.37 12.29
CA TYR A 868 -15.23 47.03 11.19
C TYR A 868 -14.72 48.44 10.89
N LYS A 869 -14.27 49.19 11.91
CA LYS A 869 -13.72 50.54 11.75
C LYS A 869 -12.45 50.59 10.89
N TYR A 870 -11.77 49.46 10.72
CA TYR A 870 -10.53 49.36 9.96
C TYR A 870 -10.71 48.69 8.60
N MET A 871 -11.93 48.23 8.27
CA MET A 871 -12.25 47.62 6.98
C MET A 871 -12.60 48.71 5.98
N ASN A 872 -12.15 48.56 4.74
CA ASN A 872 -12.69 49.37 3.64
C ASN A 872 -14.07 48.85 3.20
N ASN A 873 -14.79 49.63 2.39
CA ASN A 873 -16.14 49.27 1.93
C ASN A 873 -16.17 47.89 1.25
N TYR A 874 -15.18 47.59 0.42
CA TYR A 874 -15.05 46.29 -0.25
C TYR A 874 -14.93 45.12 0.75
N GLU A 875 -14.11 45.26 1.79
CA GLU A 875 -13.93 44.25 2.84
C GLU A 875 -15.18 44.06 3.69
N LEU A 876 -15.91 45.15 3.99
CA LEU A 876 -17.19 45.13 4.69
C LEU A 876 -18.26 44.39 3.88
N GLU A 877 -18.39 44.70 2.60
CA GLU A 877 -19.32 44.05 1.69
C GLU A 877 -18.99 42.55 1.54
N CYS A 878 -17.71 42.22 1.33
CA CYS A 878 -17.25 40.82 1.27
C CYS A 878 -17.57 40.05 2.56
N PHE A 879 -17.32 40.66 3.72
CA PHE A 879 -17.63 40.06 5.02
C PHE A 879 -19.13 39.79 5.16
N TYR A 880 -19.95 40.77 4.82
CA TYR A 880 -21.40 40.69 4.95
C TYR A 880 -22.00 39.61 4.03
N ILE A 881 -21.50 39.53 2.80
CA ILE A 881 -21.85 38.48 1.84
C ILE A 881 -21.44 37.11 2.37
N PHE A 882 -20.21 36.97 2.89
CA PHE A 882 -19.75 35.70 3.45
C PHE A 882 -20.62 35.24 4.62
N TYR A 883 -21.01 36.16 5.50
CA TYR A 883 -21.92 35.88 6.61
C TYR A 883 -23.30 35.40 6.13
N LYS A 884 -23.91 36.09 5.17
CA LYS A 884 -25.19 35.71 4.55
C LYS A 884 -25.15 34.30 3.97
N ILE A 885 -24.08 34.01 3.25
CA ILE A 885 -23.86 32.72 2.60
C ILE A 885 -23.70 31.60 3.63
N LEU A 886 -22.89 31.80 4.68
CA LEU A 886 -22.74 30.81 5.75
C LEU A 886 -24.07 30.54 6.45
N LYS A 887 -24.85 31.58 6.77
CA LYS A 887 -26.19 31.45 7.36
C LYS A 887 -27.11 30.63 6.47
N PHE A 888 -27.17 30.95 5.18
CA PHE A 888 -27.99 30.23 4.21
C PHE A 888 -27.54 28.77 4.06
N TYR A 889 -26.24 28.53 3.93
CA TYR A 889 -25.69 27.19 3.74
C TYR A 889 -25.90 26.29 4.98
N ILE A 890 -25.72 26.80 6.19
CA ILE A 890 -25.89 26.03 7.43
C ILE A 890 -27.37 25.70 7.65
N PHE A 891 -28.24 26.71 7.62
CA PHE A 891 -29.63 26.56 8.06
C PHE A 891 -30.59 26.13 6.95
N LYS A 892 -30.38 26.56 5.70
CA LYS A 892 -31.27 26.24 4.57
C LYS A 892 -30.76 25.10 3.69
N VAL A 893 -29.46 25.04 3.38
CA VAL A 893 -28.92 23.96 2.52
C VAL A 893 -28.71 22.67 3.30
N ASN A 894 -28.15 22.74 4.52
CA ASN A 894 -27.90 21.57 5.36
C ASN A 894 -29.05 21.22 6.33
N ASN A 895 -30.16 21.98 6.31
CA ASN A 895 -31.30 21.81 7.23
C ASN A 895 -30.90 21.69 8.71
N PHE A 896 -29.81 22.33 9.12
CA PHE A 896 -29.35 22.27 10.51
C PHE A 896 -30.30 23.06 11.39
N SER A 897 -30.94 22.41 12.37
CA SER A 897 -31.97 23.07 13.16
C SER A 897 -31.36 24.12 14.11
N VAL A 898 -32.08 25.23 14.31
CA VAL A 898 -31.69 26.26 15.27
C VAL A 898 -31.66 25.71 16.71
N ASN A 899 -32.49 24.69 16.99
CA ASN A 899 -32.51 24.01 18.27
C ASN A 899 -31.26 23.14 18.51
N ASP A 900 -30.75 22.45 17.48
CA ASP A 900 -29.48 21.70 17.57
C ASP A 900 -28.27 22.65 17.65
N PHE A 901 -28.36 23.79 16.96
CA PHE A 901 -27.35 24.85 17.05
C PHE A 901 -27.24 25.44 18.46
N THR A 902 -28.36 25.56 19.18
CA THR A 902 -28.37 26.06 20.57
C THR A 902 -27.99 24.97 21.58
N GLN A 903 -28.35 23.70 21.36
CA GLN A 903 -27.99 22.60 22.27
C GLN A 903 -26.49 22.23 22.25
N THR A 904 -25.81 22.43 21.12
CA THR A 904 -24.35 22.26 21.04
C THR A 904 -23.57 23.22 21.95
N HIS A 905 -24.20 24.23 22.58
CA HIS A 905 -23.58 25.07 23.61
C HIS A 905 -23.30 24.38 24.94
N LYS A 906 -24.04 23.30 25.29
CA LYS A 906 -23.95 22.72 26.65
C LYS A 906 -22.58 22.11 27.02
N ASN A 907 -21.68 21.90 26.06
CA ASN A 907 -20.39 21.23 26.26
C ASN A 907 -19.16 21.96 25.65
N ILE A 908 -19.28 23.22 25.19
CA ILE A 908 -18.15 23.91 24.53
C ILE A 908 -17.29 24.67 25.56
N SER A 909 -16.14 24.06 25.87
CA SER A 909 -14.86 24.56 26.41
C SER A 909 -14.86 25.74 27.40
N ASN A 910 -14.08 25.60 28.47
CA ASN A 910 -13.75 26.64 29.48
C ASN A 910 -13.38 28.01 28.90
N ILE A 911 -12.95 28.06 27.63
CA ILE A 911 -12.62 29.25 26.84
C ILE A 911 -13.86 30.09 26.52
N HIS A 912 -14.97 29.45 26.15
CA HIS A 912 -16.19 30.16 25.82
C HIS A 912 -16.83 30.71 27.10
N SER A 913 -16.80 29.95 28.21
CA SER A 913 -17.19 30.43 29.53
C SER A 913 -16.23 31.48 30.09
N SER A 914 -14.92 31.43 29.81
CA SER A 914 -13.99 32.48 30.25
C SER A 914 -14.18 33.77 29.45
N VAL A 915 -14.45 33.67 28.14
CA VAL A 915 -14.87 34.82 27.32
C VAL A 915 -16.21 35.35 27.80
N LEU A 916 -17.20 34.48 28.08
CA LEU A 916 -18.51 34.89 28.60
C LEU A 916 -18.40 35.53 29.99
N ASN A 917 -17.57 34.99 30.88
CA ASN A 917 -17.34 35.52 32.23
C ASN A 917 -16.56 36.83 32.20
N CYS A 918 -15.59 36.97 31.29
CA CYS A 918 -14.86 38.22 31.07
C CYS A 918 -15.80 39.29 30.49
N LEU A 919 -16.66 38.93 29.53
CA LEU A 919 -17.72 39.79 29.00
C LEU A 919 -18.73 40.17 30.09
N ASN A 920 -19.19 39.22 30.91
CA ASN A 920 -20.07 39.49 32.05
C ASN A 920 -19.42 40.41 33.08
N GLY A 921 -18.10 40.29 33.30
CA GLY A 921 -17.34 41.21 34.15
C GLY A 921 -17.23 42.62 33.58
N ILE A 922 -16.98 42.75 32.27
CA ILE A 922 -16.91 44.03 31.56
C ILE A 922 -18.29 44.71 31.49
N PHE A 923 -19.36 43.94 31.27
CA PHE A 923 -20.73 44.45 31.17
C PHE A 923 -21.36 44.77 32.54
N LYS A 924 -21.00 44.05 33.61
CA LYS A 924 -21.39 44.42 34.99
C LYS A 924 -20.95 45.84 35.38
N ASN A 925 -19.85 46.31 34.80
CA ASN A 925 -19.30 47.64 35.09
C ASN A 925 -19.89 48.75 34.20
N ASN A 926 -20.78 48.42 33.27
CA ASN A 926 -21.29 49.35 32.27
C ASN A 926 -22.82 49.54 32.42
N LYS A 927 -23.25 50.56 33.18
CA LYS A 927 -24.66 50.83 33.53
C LYS A 927 -25.62 51.05 32.34
N ARG A 928 -25.11 51.15 31.11
CA ARG A 928 -25.90 51.42 29.90
C ARG A 928 -26.42 50.18 29.18
N ILE A 929 -25.99 48.97 29.56
CA ILE A 929 -26.33 47.75 28.82
C ILE A 929 -26.93 46.72 29.79
N ASN A 930 -28.26 46.61 29.76
CA ASN A 930 -29.01 45.63 30.53
C ASN A 930 -29.35 44.44 29.62
N ILE A 931 -28.69 43.29 29.80
CA ILE A 931 -28.97 42.08 29.00
C ILE A 931 -29.43 40.97 29.95
N LEU A 932 -30.72 40.62 29.85
CA LEU A 932 -31.32 39.42 30.42
C LEU A 932 -30.78 38.20 29.65
N SER A 933 -29.70 37.64 30.16
CA SER A 933 -28.85 36.65 29.51
C SER A 933 -29.20 35.23 29.94
N GLU A 934 -30.31 34.67 29.44
CA GLU A 934 -30.52 33.22 29.59
C GLU A 934 -31.22 32.51 28.42
N LYS A 935 -31.73 33.23 27.39
CA LYS A 935 -32.42 32.59 26.24
C LYS A 935 -32.17 33.19 24.85
N ILE A 936 -31.09 33.95 24.63
CA ILE A 936 -30.97 34.73 23.39
C ILE A 936 -29.90 34.18 22.45
N LEU A 937 -30.33 33.83 21.23
CA LEU A 937 -29.54 33.76 19.99
C LEU A 937 -28.90 35.12 19.71
N PHE A 938 -27.85 35.44 20.47
CA PHE A 938 -27.09 36.69 20.38
C PHE A 938 -26.52 37.07 18.99
N PRO A 939 -26.29 36.16 18.01
CA PRO A 939 -25.73 36.56 16.71
C PRO A 939 -26.75 37.17 15.74
N LEU A 940 -28.05 36.89 15.89
CA LEU A 940 -29.06 37.24 14.88
C LEU A 940 -29.54 38.68 14.99
N PHE A 941 -29.57 39.25 16.20
CA PHE A 941 -30.22 40.54 16.44
C PHE A 941 -29.39 41.77 16.02
N ILE A 942 -28.06 41.73 16.16
CA ILE A 942 -27.22 42.95 15.97
C ILE A 942 -26.90 43.22 14.50
N ILE A 943 -26.76 42.18 13.67
CA ILE A 943 -26.48 42.35 12.24
C ILE A 943 -27.72 42.88 11.53
N ASP A 944 -28.91 42.34 11.82
CA ASP A 944 -30.17 42.79 11.23
C ASP A 944 -30.53 44.24 11.67
N ILE A 945 -30.14 44.68 12.87
CA ILE A 945 -30.33 46.07 13.35
C ILE A 945 -29.39 47.08 12.66
N LEU A 946 -28.16 46.69 12.31
CA LEU A 946 -27.18 47.63 11.75
C LEU A 946 -27.31 47.82 10.22
N ILE A 947 -27.91 46.87 9.51
CA ILE A 947 -28.25 47.03 8.08
C ILE A 947 -29.43 47.99 7.90
N TYR A 948 -30.25 48.19 8.93
CA TYR A 948 -31.41 49.08 8.85
C TYR A 948 -31.07 50.54 9.22
N ASN A 949 -29.89 50.79 9.79
CA ASN A 949 -29.48 52.11 10.30
C ASN A 949 -28.30 52.75 9.55
N ASN A 950 -27.84 52.16 8.44
CA ASN A 950 -26.84 52.75 7.54
C ASN A 950 -27.34 52.75 6.10
#